data_AF-A0A2N0R7G8-F1
#
_entry.id   AF-A0A2N0R7G8-F1
#
_cell.length_a   1.000
_cell.length_b   1.000
_cell.length_c   1.000
_cell.angle_alpha   90.00
_cell.angle_beta   90.00
_cell.angle_gamma   90.00
#
_symmetry.space_group_name_H-M   'P 1'
#
loop_
_entity.id
_entity.type
_entity.pdbx_description
1 polymer ?
#
loop_
_entity_poly.entity_id
_entity_poly.type
_entity_poly.pdbx_seq_one_letter_code
_entity_poly.pdbx_strand_id
1 'polypeptide(L)'
;AITKEYPKVRGTPHNLFFINHEHPEDAAGSNQFALQSHSNEFEVAFVVELIRYFVRNGYDKPNDIAVLTPYLGQLIKIRDALRESFVVVIDERDSQDIAELLDEADPELNSEFENPNVGTISNAEKRSLQRQVILRTVDNFQGEEATIVIVSLVRNTSSGSHGAIGFLKSPNRTNVLLSRAKHGLFMLGNAGLLSDRSDMWKSVINLMRERNQIGKSFPIRCESHPDSINYIKSPRQFQELSPDVALPLPGHNCAYKCHPDDPEHVGAAKACMRPCLELHKNCNHICPLPCGVPCGECEIVLEDILLPCGHNYPSPKCYQTQNPNLIKCTVMVTLTLPACGHEQKALCGSSIKDISCDHDCGIILEDCGHPCKNKCFQCQKKSIEKNNDVPILDEQGHVKRTDHLKCVQKCGRILYCGHPCSVKCHREGCPPCKEKCSIACLHSKCMQSCGDPCSACAEQCNWSCQHQGGCALSCGAPCSRLPCNLQCQKLLECGHRCISVCGEECPQEYCVECAKDEIKSQVVDIIMRETFADVDWNAHRLIVLECGHCFTMESMDSHMELEKYYVGKADFKTSETTWIGLKAPPEEISKAKCCPNCRYPINNVNRYGRVSKKIALDAAKMKFLQKFTKTLKGVQDTLEKIVLYLETTRTQFVDKIVKSASVSDKSGKPKRKHQTSNTKVPELTPVQQFAEIEYQGISQAHEKLWAKHVVRLITCYQDIFMIMTGTKDPPYKHAFDAAVVNLYRVKSAMENDIDDILNLVERMDTLNLSGSSYMRKLALQRDCLQQVGIPLPVISHGMYIKAFLEIINVQKTMFMEAKHVVEALDSALLEKIKLLYLRNNVDIATQQSINSRNSWIRFTRFILEKTIEHLKIICEIAKETKYYRDHSFASLELSEVQCTYGRFILSYEIVNDRESASEQATKMKKLVLTLCKDIQQRFIGLQNSIRLVDGDHIKQQFINRMEQVLNDVKELENCKDKTILRSEKLEIFRAMNVELQGSGHWYQCPNGHTYTIANCGLANQASSCPECGANVGGINYNLSAGNSANSEYESLYQYNI
;
A
#
# COMPACT_ATOMS: atom_id res chain seq x y z
N ALA A 1 8.41 22.97 32.55
CA ALA A 1 8.18 23.92 31.44
C ALA A 1 9.15 23.54 30.31
N ILE A 2 8.66 22.73 29.37
CA ILE A 2 9.46 22.03 28.34
C ILE A 2 10.24 23.02 27.44
N THR A 3 9.82 24.29 27.36
CA THR A 3 10.43 25.31 26.52
C THR A 3 11.78 25.86 27.00
N LYS A 4 12.17 25.68 28.27
CA LYS A 4 13.50 26.11 28.77
C LYS A 4 14.63 25.14 28.41
N GLU A 5 14.29 23.96 27.90
CA GLU A 5 15.24 22.90 27.53
C GLU A 5 15.71 23.02 26.07
N TYR A 6 15.08 23.88 25.26
CA TYR A 6 15.48 24.08 23.86
C TYR A 6 16.81 24.85 23.73
N PRO A 7 17.68 24.47 22.77
CA PRO A 7 18.97 25.13 22.55
C PRO A 7 18.84 26.64 22.26
N LYS A 8 19.88 27.40 22.60
CA LYS A 8 20.01 28.78 22.15
C LYS A 8 20.22 28.85 20.64
N VAL A 9 19.61 29.82 19.98
CA VAL A 9 19.81 30.05 18.54
C VAL A 9 21.21 30.61 18.31
N ARG A 10 21.99 29.97 17.44
CA ARG A 10 23.35 30.41 17.08
C ARG A 10 23.28 31.70 16.27
N GLY A 11 24.24 32.59 16.47
CA GLY A 11 24.31 33.86 15.76
C GLY A 11 23.55 35.01 16.43
N THR A 12 22.84 34.79 17.54
CA THR A 12 22.07 35.84 18.20
C THR A 12 22.03 35.65 19.71
N PRO A 13 22.02 36.73 20.52
CA PRO A 13 21.94 36.60 21.98
C PRO A 13 20.54 36.21 22.46
N HIS A 14 19.50 36.32 21.63
CA HIS A 14 18.11 36.07 22.02
C HIS A 14 17.43 35.03 21.12
N ASN A 15 16.70 34.10 21.74
CA ASN A 15 15.83 33.16 21.03
C ASN A 15 14.52 33.82 20.54
N LEU A 16 14.16 34.97 21.10
CA LEU A 16 12.97 35.72 20.72
C LEU A 16 13.37 37.18 20.58
N PHE A 17 13.13 37.78 19.42
CA PHE A 17 13.40 39.21 19.19
C PHE A 17 12.40 39.86 18.23
N PHE A 18 11.97 41.08 18.55
CA PHE A 18 11.11 41.92 17.72
C PHE A 18 11.90 43.11 17.16
N ILE A 19 12.03 43.15 15.83
CA ILE A 19 12.75 44.17 15.07
C ILE A 19 11.74 45.26 14.73
N ASN A 20 11.78 46.34 15.49
CA ASN A 20 10.86 47.47 15.33
C ASN A 20 11.36 48.43 14.24
N HIS A 21 10.56 48.67 13.20
CA HIS A 21 10.85 49.67 12.18
C HIS A 21 9.63 50.53 11.83
N GLU A 22 9.91 51.70 11.26
CA GLU A 22 8.92 52.69 10.83
C GLU A 22 8.93 52.88 9.29
N HIS A 23 9.63 51.99 8.56
CA HIS A 23 9.64 52.01 7.09
C HIS A 23 8.24 51.75 6.52
N PRO A 24 7.71 52.65 5.68
CA PRO A 24 6.35 52.54 5.15
C PRO A 24 6.12 51.22 4.42
N GLU A 25 4.89 50.72 4.50
CA GLU A 25 4.42 49.71 3.55
C GLU A 25 4.43 50.28 2.13
N ASP A 26 4.57 49.41 1.13
CA ASP A 26 4.67 49.83 -0.26
C ASP A 26 3.41 50.61 -0.67
N ALA A 27 3.58 51.69 -1.46
CA ALA A 27 2.48 52.58 -1.80
C ALA A 27 1.37 51.84 -2.58
N ALA A 28 0.11 52.22 -2.31
CA ALA A 28 -1.05 51.74 -3.07
C ALA A 28 -0.96 52.22 -4.52
N GLY A 29 -0.28 51.45 -5.38
CA GLY A 29 -0.01 51.76 -6.79
C GLY A 29 1.40 51.38 -7.27
N SER A 30 2.37 51.11 -6.38
CA SER A 30 3.71 50.67 -6.78
C SER A 30 3.83 49.15 -6.98
N ASN A 31 2.80 48.39 -6.60
CA ASN A 31 2.74 46.94 -6.75
C ASN A 31 1.51 46.52 -7.56
N GLN A 32 1.68 45.53 -8.43
CA GLN A 32 0.59 44.90 -9.20
C GLN A 32 -0.53 44.33 -8.31
N PHE A 33 -0.25 44.06 -7.02
CA PHE A 33 -1.17 43.45 -6.05
C PHE A 33 -1.79 44.42 -5.04
N ALA A 34 -1.57 45.72 -5.20
CA ALA A 34 -1.85 46.73 -4.18
C ALA A 34 -3.34 46.94 -3.82
N LEU A 35 -4.27 46.46 -4.66
CA LEU A 35 -5.71 46.53 -4.41
C LEU A 35 -6.21 45.43 -3.44
N GLN A 36 -5.49 44.31 -3.31
CA GLN A 36 -5.94 43.11 -2.59
C GLN A 36 -4.96 42.62 -1.51
N SER A 37 -3.70 43.06 -1.55
CA SER A 37 -2.69 42.64 -0.58
C SER A 37 -1.73 43.77 -0.20
N HIS A 38 -0.96 43.55 0.87
CA HIS A 38 0.04 44.50 1.35
C HIS A 38 1.44 43.87 1.32
N SER A 39 2.46 44.70 1.13
CA SER A 39 3.85 44.29 1.21
C SER A 39 4.74 45.44 1.70
N ASN A 40 5.93 45.09 2.14
CA ASN A 40 6.93 46.02 2.66
C ASN A 40 8.31 45.56 2.17
N GLU A 41 8.86 46.29 1.19
CA GLU A 41 10.14 45.95 0.55
C GLU A 41 11.32 45.93 1.54
N PHE A 42 11.28 46.80 2.56
CA PHE A 42 12.30 46.79 3.61
C PHE A 42 12.28 45.49 4.41
N GLU A 43 11.09 44.99 4.78
CA GLU A 43 10.97 43.70 5.47
C GLU A 43 11.44 42.54 4.58
N VAL A 44 11.11 42.55 3.28
CA VAL A 44 11.57 41.52 2.32
C VAL A 44 13.10 41.46 2.30
N ALA A 45 13.76 42.59 2.09
CA ALA A 45 15.22 42.65 2.02
C ALA A 45 15.87 42.20 3.34
N PHE A 46 15.29 42.57 4.48
CA PHE A 46 15.81 42.18 5.80
C PHE A 46 15.65 40.69 6.05
N VAL A 47 14.48 40.11 5.72
CA VAL A 47 14.22 38.67 5.87
C VAL A 47 15.21 37.84 5.06
N VAL A 48 15.48 38.23 3.81
CA VAL A 48 16.44 37.53 2.94
C VAL A 48 17.85 37.51 3.55
N GLU A 49 18.34 38.66 4.02
CA GLU A 49 19.67 38.73 4.67
C GLU A 49 19.70 37.98 6.01
N LEU A 50 18.61 37.99 6.77
CA LEU A 50 18.49 37.25 8.02
C LEU A 50 18.52 35.74 7.79
N ILE A 51 17.88 35.25 6.72
CA ILE A 51 17.96 33.83 6.31
C ILE A 51 19.39 33.47 5.92
N ARG A 52 20.05 34.28 5.08
CA ARG A 52 21.45 34.08 4.70
C ARG A 52 22.35 34.02 5.94
N TYR A 53 22.09 34.88 6.92
CA TYR A 53 22.81 34.89 8.19
C TYR A 53 22.62 33.59 8.98
N PHE A 54 21.39 33.12 9.18
CA PHE A 54 21.16 31.87 9.93
C PHE A 54 21.72 30.64 9.21
N VAL A 55 21.61 30.59 7.88
CA VAL A 55 22.23 29.51 7.08
C VAL A 55 23.75 29.49 7.26
N ARG A 56 24.43 30.65 7.27
CA ARG A 56 25.87 30.75 7.59
C ARG A 56 26.21 30.32 9.02
N ASN A 57 25.24 30.33 9.93
CA ASN A 57 25.39 29.86 11.31
C ASN A 57 25.01 28.37 11.49
N GLY A 58 24.82 27.64 10.38
CA GLY A 58 24.60 26.19 10.36
C GLY A 58 23.13 25.74 10.41
N TYR A 59 22.19 26.62 10.06
CA TYR A 59 20.77 26.30 9.90
C TYR A 59 20.42 26.08 8.43
N ASP A 60 20.92 24.99 7.84
CA ASP A 60 20.79 24.66 6.42
C ASP A 60 19.86 23.46 6.14
N LYS A 61 19.36 22.76 7.17
CA LYS A 61 18.58 21.53 6.99
C LYS A 61 17.13 21.81 6.57
N PRO A 62 16.49 20.86 5.88
CA PRO A 62 15.04 20.87 5.69
C PRO A 62 14.31 21.06 7.04
N ASN A 63 13.43 22.07 7.11
CA ASN A 63 12.65 22.46 8.30
C ASN A 63 13.40 23.29 9.39
N ASP A 64 14.64 23.74 9.13
CA ASP A 64 15.34 24.63 10.06
C ASP A 64 14.77 26.05 10.07
N ILE A 65 14.38 26.59 8.90
CA ILE A 65 13.88 27.96 8.78
C ILE A 65 12.53 27.97 8.07
N ALA A 66 11.53 28.58 8.71
CA ALA A 66 10.25 28.92 8.11
C ALA A 66 9.98 30.43 8.18
N VAL A 67 9.46 30.99 7.10
CA VAL A 67 9.07 32.39 7.00
C VAL A 67 7.55 32.49 6.92
N LEU A 68 6.96 33.27 7.82
CA LEU A 68 5.51 33.49 7.89
C LEU A 68 5.17 34.94 7.63
N THR A 69 4.14 35.16 6.82
CA THR A 69 3.58 36.49 6.56
C THR A 69 2.05 36.43 6.50
N PRO A 70 1.31 37.43 7.00
CA PRO A 70 -0.15 37.47 6.89
C PRO A 70 -0.68 37.90 5.52
N TYR A 71 0.19 38.38 4.61
CA TYR A 71 -0.21 38.92 3.32
C TYR A 71 0.45 38.17 2.15
N LEU A 72 -0.37 37.71 1.20
CA LEU A 72 0.07 36.99 -0.01
C LEU A 72 1.02 37.83 -0.88
N GLY A 73 0.78 39.13 -1.03
CA GLY A 73 1.66 40.03 -1.78
C GLY A 73 3.08 40.08 -1.21
N GLN A 74 3.22 40.05 0.12
CA GLN A 74 4.53 39.93 0.78
C GLN A 74 5.16 38.56 0.54
N LEU A 75 4.37 37.49 0.55
CA LEU A 75 4.84 36.12 0.31
C LEU A 75 5.46 35.99 -1.09
N ILE A 76 4.77 36.50 -2.11
CA ILE A 76 5.25 36.53 -3.51
C ILE A 76 6.62 37.25 -3.60
N LYS A 77 6.74 38.44 -3.00
CA LYS A 77 8.00 39.19 -3.02
C LYS A 77 9.15 38.46 -2.32
N ILE A 78 8.88 37.81 -1.18
CA ILE A 78 9.90 37.03 -0.46
C ILE A 78 10.33 35.81 -1.29
N ARG A 79 9.38 35.10 -1.92
CA ARG A 79 9.68 33.96 -2.80
C ARG A 79 10.60 34.39 -3.93
N ASP A 80 10.26 35.46 -4.63
CA ASP A 80 11.01 35.91 -5.81
C ASP A 80 12.42 36.38 -5.43
N ALA A 81 12.56 37.06 -4.27
CA ALA A 81 13.86 37.46 -3.75
C ALA A 81 14.73 36.27 -3.28
N LEU A 82 14.15 35.12 -2.95
CA LEU A 82 14.87 33.92 -2.50
C LEU A 82 15.17 32.92 -3.63
N ARG A 83 14.44 32.96 -4.75
CA ARG A 83 14.49 31.97 -5.84
C ARG A 83 15.90 31.78 -6.43
N GLU A 84 16.72 32.84 -6.46
CA GLU A 84 18.09 32.78 -6.99
C GLU A 84 19.08 32.07 -6.05
N SER A 85 18.79 32.02 -4.75
CA SER A 85 19.76 31.59 -3.72
C SER A 85 19.34 30.35 -2.94
N PHE A 86 18.05 30.00 -2.94
CA PHE A 86 17.46 28.96 -2.09
C PHE A 86 16.36 28.17 -2.81
N VAL A 87 16.18 26.91 -2.40
CA VAL A 87 14.99 26.14 -2.77
C VAL A 87 13.84 26.54 -1.84
N VAL A 88 12.85 27.27 -2.36
CA VAL A 88 11.68 27.75 -1.59
C VAL A 88 10.54 26.74 -1.68
N VAL A 89 9.99 26.32 -0.54
CA VAL A 89 8.83 25.43 -0.45
C VAL A 89 7.59 26.22 -0.07
N ILE A 90 6.54 26.12 -0.89
CA ILE A 90 5.22 26.73 -0.68
C ILE A 90 4.16 25.61 -0.68
N ASP A 91 3.09 25.74 0.12
CA ASP A 91 1.99 24.78 0.10
C ASP A 91 1.28 24.71 -1.25
N GLU A 92 0.55 23.62 -1.48
CA GLU A 92 -0.47 23.57 -2.51
C GLU A 92 -1.58 24.63 -2.29
N ARG A 93 -2.04 24.85 -1.05
CA ARG A 93 -3.05 25.89 -0.72
C ARG A 93 -2.56 27.31 -0.95
N ASP A 94 -1.40 27.67 -0.40
CA ASP A 94 -0.76 28.97 -0.64
C ASP A 94 -0.42 29.16 -2.13
N SER A 95 -0.03 28.11 -2.85
CA SER A 95 0.22 28.19 -4.30
C SER A 95 -1.06 28.48 -5.08
N GLN A 96 -2.17 27.87 -4.69
CA GLN A 96 -3.49 28.13 -5.26
C GLN A 96 -3.95 29.57 -4.96
N ASP A 97 -3.81 30.02 -3.70
CA ASP A 97 -4.15 31.39 -3.29
C ASP A 97 -3.31 32.43 -4.05
N ILE A 98 -2.04 32.11 -4.36
CA ILE A 98 -1.17 32.95 -5.20
C ILE A 98 -1.65 32.97 -6.65
N ALA A 99 -2.00 31.81 -7.22
CA ALA A 99 -2.47 31.71 -8.61
C ALA A 99 -3.78 32.49 -8.81
N GLU A 100 -4.74 32.35 -7.89
CA GLU A 100 -6.00 33.11 -7.91
C GLU A 100 -5.76 34.62 -7.84
N LEU A 101 -4.84 35.05 -6.96
CA LEU A 101 -4.49 36.47 -6.82
C LEU A 101 -3.77 37.02 -8.06
N LEU A 102 -2.95 36.21 -8.74
CA LEU A 102 -2.29 36.58 -9.99
C LEU A 102 -3.28 36.65 -11.16
N ASP A 103 -4.21 35.71 -11.26
CA ASP A 103 -5.29 35.70 -12.26
C ASP A 103 -6.19 36.95 -12.16
N GLU A 104 -6.48 37.40 -10.94
CA GLU A 104 -7.26 38.61 -10.70
C GLU A 104 -6.48 39.91 -10.99
N ALA A 105 -5.15 39.89 -10.89
CA ALA A 105 -4.30 41.06 -11.07
C ALA A 105 -3.84 41.26 -12.53
N ASP A 106 -3.47 40.18 -13.23
CA ASP A 106 -3.05 40.19 -14.64
C ASP A 106 -3.08 38.76 -15.25
N PRO A 107 -4.04 38.46 -16.14
CA PRO A 107 -4.20 37.13 -16.74
C PRO A 107 -3.00 36.65 -17.58
N GLU A 108 -2.11 37.53 -18.03
CA GLU A 108 -0.94 37.14 -18.85
C GLU A 108 0.22 36.59 -17.98
N LEU A 109 0.26 36.93 -16.69
CA LEU A 109 1.31 36.51 -15.75
C LEU A 109 1.13 35.08 -15.20
N ASN A 110 -0.01 34.42 -15.45
CA ASN A 110 -0.29 33.08 -14.92
C ASN A 110 0.47 31.95 -15.66
N SER A 111 1.03 32.26 -16.83
CA SER A 111 1.77 31.29 -17.67
C SER A 111 3.08 30.77 -17.07
N GLU A 112 3.60 31.38 -15.99
CA GLU A 112 4.80 30.92 -15.26
C GLU A 112 4.50 30.00 -14.05
N PHE A 113 3.23 29.82 -13.67
CA PHE A 113 2.84 29.05 -12.48
C PHE A 113 2.42 27.60 -12.75
N GLU A 114 2.13 27.25 -14.01
CA GLU A 114 1.66 25.91 -14.38
C GLU A 114 2.77 24.88 -14.64
N ASN A 115 4.06 25.21 -14.45
CA ASN A 115 5.17 24.28 -14.68
C ASN A 115 6.10 24.14 -13.46
N PRO A 116 5.93 23.12 -12.61
CA PRO A 116 6.89 22.80 -11.55
C PRO A 116 8.23 22.23 -12.08
N ASN A 117 8.37 22.06 -13.40
CA ASN A 117 9.48 21.37 -14.04
C ASN A 117 9.87 21.97 -15.40
N VAL A 118 10.27 23.25 -15.50
CA VAL A 118 11.07 23.71 -16.64
C VAL A 118 12.15 24.68 -16.17
N GLY A 119 13.35 24.13 -16.04
CA GLY A 119 14.61 24.83 -15.80
C GLY A 119 15.70 23.79 -15.84
N THR A 120 16.15 23.46 -17.05
CA THR A 120 17.17 22.46 -17.38
C THR A 120 18.34 22.49 -16.38
N ILE A 121 18.35 21.56 -15.42
CA ILE A 121 19.44 21.43 -14.45
C ILE A 121 20.64 20.85 -15.18
N SER A 122 21.53 21.74 -15.61
CA SER A 122 22.88 21.40 -16.01
C SER A 122 23.59 20.70 -14.83
N ASN A 123 24.44 19.73 -15.13
CA ASN A 123 25.13 18.86 -14.16
C ASN A 123 26.15 19.58 -13.23
N ALA A 124 26.08 20.91 -13.09
CA ALA A 124 26.96 21.72 -12.23
C ALA A 124 26.41 21.99 -10.81
N GLU A 125 25.12 21.76 -10.53
CA GLU A 125 24.50 22.21 -9.26
C GLU A 125 24.01 21.10 -8.31
N LYS A 126 24.62 19.90 -8.37
CA LYS A 126 24.39 18.87 -7.32
C LYS A 126 24.87 19.27 -5.91
N ARG A 127 25.44 20.47 -5.72
CA ARG A 127 25.77 21.06 -4.42
C ARG A 127 24.68 21.97 -3.82
N SER A 128 23.66 22.39 -4.58
CA SER A 128 22.65 23.37 -4.12
C SER A 128 21.39 22.76 -3.48
N LEU A 129 21.26 21.43 -3.47
CA LEU A 129 20.12 20.72 -2.84
C LEU A 129 20.14 20.76 -1.29
N GLN A 130 21.09 21.47 -0.67
CA GLN A 130 21.31 21.49 0.79
C GLN A 130 20.78 22.75 1.50
N ARG A 131 20.00 23.64 0.84
CA ARG A 131 19.49 24.87 1.49
C ARG A 131 18.02 25.14 1.14
N GLN A 132 17.12 24.59 1.95
CA GLN A 132 15.67 24.67 1.75
C GLN A 132 15.02 25.60 2.77
N VAL A 133 14.12 26.48 2.33
CA VAL A 133 13.37 27.42 3.19
C VAL A 133 11.87 27.24 2.98
N ILE A 134 11.12 27.15 4.07
CA ILE A 134 9.64 27.05 4.03
C ILE A 134 9.07 28.46 4.04
N LEU A 135 8.14 28.76 3.14
CA LEU A 135 7.48 30.06 3.04
C LEU A 135 5.96 29.87 2.97
N ARG A 136 5.25 30.45 3.94
CA ARG A 136 3.80 30.21 4.15
C ARG A 136 3.04 31.45 4.60
N THR A 137 1.74 31.46 4.33
CA THR A 137 0.84 32.36 5.07
C THR A 137 0.57 31.83 6.49
N VAL A 138 0.25 32.73 7.41
CA VAL A 138 -0.01 32.38 8.82
C VAL A 138 -1.19 31.40 8.96
N ASP A 139 -2.24 31.53 8.14
CA ASP A 139 -3.41 30.64 8.18
C ASP A 139 -3.05 29.23 7.69
N ASN A 140 -2.23 29.12 6.64
CA ASN A 140 -1.87 27.84 6.03
C ASN A 140 -0.73 27.11 6.77
N PHE A 141 -0.07 27.73 7.75
CA PHE A 141 0.95 27.10 8.61
C PHE A 141 0.41 26.56 9.94
N GLN A 142 -0.92 26.49 10.10
CA GLN A 142 -1.53 25.99 11.33
C GLN A 142 -1.28 24.49 11.52
N GLY A 143 -0.68 24.12 12.67
CA GLY A 143 -0.37 22.73 13.02
C GLY A 143 1.07 22.30 12.71
N GLU A 144 1.83 23.15 12.01
CA GLU A 144 3.24 22.93 11.68
C GLU A 144 4.17 23.74 12.61
N GLU A 145 5.44 23.35 12.65
CA GLU A 145 6.49 23.94 13.50
C GLU A 145 7.88 23.85 12.84
N ALA A 146 8.73 24.87 13.04
CA ALA A 146 10.10 24.95 12.50
C ALA A 146 11.12 25.31 13.59
N THR A 147 12.40 24.98 13.37
CA THR A 147 13.48 25.30 14.32
C THR A 147 13.54 26.81 14.59
N ILE A 148 13.60 27.60 13.53
CA ILE A 148 13.54 29.06 13.53
C ILE A 148 12.34 29.51 12.70
N VAL A 149 11.51 30.40 13.25
CA VAL A 149 10.44 31.08 12.53
C VAL A 149 10.75 32.56 12.42
N ILE A 150 10.76 33.07 11.19
CA ILE A 150 10.89 34.50 10.89
C ILE A 150 9.53 35.00 10.44
N VAL A 151 9.06 36.10 11.03
CA VAL A 151 7.73 36.67 10.74
C VAL A 151 7.88 38.07 10.16
N SER A 152 7.27 38.32 9.00
CA SER A 152 7.10 39.64 8.41
C SER A 152 5.67 40.12 8.64
N LEU A 153 5.47 41.22 9.38
CA LEU A 153 4.14 41.73 9.76
C LEU A 153 3.61 42.80 8.79
N VAL A 154 4.48 43.38 7.97
CA VAL A 154 4.21 44.27 6.83
C VAL A 154 3.67 45.65 7.19
N ARG A 155 2.66 45.72 8.06
CA ARG A 155 1.85 46.93 8.24
C ARG A 155 2.64 48.07 8.85
N ASN A 156 2.76 49.15 8.08
CA ASN A 156 3.43 50.36 8.51
C ASN A 156 2.84 51.57 7.80
N THR A 157 1.95 52.29 8.48
CA THR A 157 1.25 53.43 7.89
C THR A 157 1.98 54.73 8.20
N SER A 158 2.39 55.46 7.16
CA SER A 158 2.91 56.82 7.28
C SER A 158 1.79 57.78 7.66
N SER A 159 2.03 58.56 8.71
CA SER A 159 1.26 59.70 9.22
C SER A 159 0.11 60.22 8.34
N GLY A 160 -1.14 60.01 8.76
CA GLY A 160 -2.28 60.79 8.26
C GLY A 160 -3.65 60.12 8.23
N SER A 161 -3.73 58.79 8.20
CA SER A 161 -5.01 58.04 8.23
C SER A 161 -5.06 57.08 9.41
N HIS A 162 -6.26 56.74 9.91
CA HIS A 162 -6.46 55.77 10.98
C HIS A 162 -5.96 54.36 10.54
N GLY A 163 -4.66 54.12 10.61
CA GLY A 163 -4.03 52.90 10.11
C GLY A 163 -4.59 51.64 10.79
N ALA A 164 -5.20 50.77 10.01
CA ALA A 164 -5.72 49.48 10.46
C ALA A 164 -4.65 48.39 10.28
N ILE A 165 -4.36 47.61 11.32
CA ILE A 165 -3.43 46.47 11.28
C ILE A 165 -4.05 45.20 10.63
N GLY A 166 -5.29 45.30 10.15
CA GLY A 166 -6.01 44.24 9.43
C GLY A 166 -5.98 42.88 10.12
N PHE A 167 -5.43 41.89 9.42
CA PHE A 167 -5.24 40.49 9.84
C PHE A 167 -4.72 40.33 11.27
N LEU A 168 -3.81 41.21 11.70
CA LEU A 168 -3.12 41.14 12.99
C LEU A 168 -3.98 41.60 14.18
N LYS A 169 -5.22 42.05 13.94
CA LYS A 169 -6.19 42.37 14.99
C LYS A 169 -6.75 41.13 15.68
N SER A 170 -6.76 39.98 15.00
CA SER A 170 -7.34 38.74 15.53
C SER A 170 -6.41 38.08 16.57
N PRO A 171 -6.87 37.87 17.82
CA PRO A 171 -6.09 37.18 18.84
C PRO A 171 -5.76 35.72 18.48
N ASN A 172 -6.69 35.02 17.85
CA ASN A 172 -6.50 33.62 17.44
C ASN A 172 -5.37 33.47 16.42
N ARG A 173 -5.32 34.37 15.43
CA ARG A 173 -4.28 34.36 14.39
C ARG A 173 -2.92 34.77 14.96
N THR A 174 -2.92 35.73 15.89
CA THR A 174 -1.71 36.12 16.63
C THR A 174 -1.18 34.96 17.49
N ASN A 175 -2.05 34.22 18.17
CA ASN A 175 -1.67 33.03 18.94
C ASN A 175 -1.04 31.95 18.05
N VAL A 176 -1.63 31.70 16.88
CA VAL A 176 -1.07 30.75 15.91
C VAL A 176 0.32 31.22 15.51
N LEU A 177 0.48 32.47 15.06
CA LEU A 177 1.76 33.05 14.63
C LEU A 177 2.86 32.93 15.69
N LEU A 178 2.55 33.24 16.96
CA LEU A 178 3.53 33.24 18.05
C LEU A 178 3.91 31.83 18.54
N SER A 179 3.19 30.78 18.15
CA SER A 179 3.38 29.42 18.68
C SER A 179 4.07 28.45 17.71
N ARG A 180 4.68 28.93 16.61
CA ARG A 180 5.22 28.09 15.52
C ARG A 180 6.70 27.73 15.65
N ALA A 181 7.44 28.46 16.49
CA ALA A 181 8.88 28.28 16.64
C ALA A 181 9.24 27.27 17.72
N LYS A 182 10.18 26.36 17.42
CA LYS A 182 10.79 25.46 18.41
C LYS A 182 11.88 26.14 19.22
N HIS A 183 12.89 26.70 18.54
CA HIS A 183 14.08 27.27 19.19
C HIS A 183 14.09 28.80 19.10
N GLY A 184 13.69 29.38 17.95
CA GLY A 184 13.84 30.80 17.67
C GLY A 184 12.64 31.45 16.98
N LEU A 185 12.17 32.60 17.47
CA LEU A 185 11.15 33.43 16.84
C LEU A 185 11.65 34.86 16.62
N PHE A 186 11.69 35.32 15.37
CA PHE A 186 12.16 36.65 15.00
C PHE A 186 11.08 37.39 14.20
N MET A 187 10.60 38.51 14.72
CA MET A 187 9.48 39.25 14.12
C MET A 187 9.93 40.62 13.61
N LEU A 188 9.46 41.03 12.44
CA LEU A 188 9.66 42.36 11.86
C LEU A 188 8.32 43.09 11.78
N GLY A 189 8.27 44.34 12.25
CA GLY A 189 7.10 45.19 12.08
C GLY A 189 7.14 46.49 12.88
N ASN A 190 6.02 47.21 12.91
CA ASN A 190 5.87 48.44 13.69
C ASN A 190 5.20 48.17 15.06
N ALA A 191 6.01 48.11 16.11
CA ALA A 191 5.55 47.81 17.47
C ALA A 191 4.62 48.88 18.05
N GLY A 192 4.83 50.15 17.70
CA GLY A 192 3.96 51.25 18.14
C GLY A 192 2.56 51.09 17.56
N LEU A 193 2.49 50.91 16.24
CA LEU A 193 1.23 50.68 15.53
C LEU A 193 0.48 49.45 16.06
N LEU A 194 1.17 48.33 16.32
CA LEU A 194 0.55 47.11 16.83
C LEU A 194 0.03 47.29 18.27
N SER A 195 0.80 47.96 19.13
CA SER A 195 0.42 48.22 20.53
C SER A 195 -0.77 49.16 20.65
N ASP A 196 -0.89 50.13 19.74
CA ASP A 196 -1.99 51.10 19.74
C ASP A 196 -3.29 50.51 19.19
N ARG A 197 -3.23 49.38 18.47
CA ARG A 197 -4.37 48.81 17.72
C ARG A 197 -4.85 47.45 18.23
N SER A 198 -4.09 46.77 19.09
CA SER A 198 -4.48 45.49 19.69
C SER A 198 -3.95 45.35 21.12
N ASP A 199 -4.85 45.08 22.08
CA ASP A 199 -4.51 44.88 23.48
C ASP A 199 -3.60 43.66 23.70
N MET A 200 -3.78 42.62 22.88
CA MET A 200 -2.91 41.44 22.91
C MET A 200 -1.49 41.81 22.47
N TRP A 201 -1.34 42.52 21.35
CA TRP A 201 -0.03 42.98 20.90
C TRP A 201 0.59 43.97 21.88
N LYS A 202 -0.20 44.88 22.48
CA LYS A 202 0.27 45.76 23.56
C LYS A 202 0.87 44.96 24.72
N SER A 203 0.20 43.88 25.14
CA SER A 203 0.68 42.99 26.19
C SER A 203 1.96 42.25 25.79
N VAL A 204 2.01 41.69 24.58
CA VAL A 204 3.18 40.99 24.03
C VAL A 204 4.38 41.93 23.91
N ILE A 205 4.19 43.11 23.32
CA ILE A 205 5.24 44.10 23.11
C ILE A 205 5.75 44.65 24.45
N ASN A 206 4.88 44.90 25.43
CA ASN A 206 5.31 45.33 26.77
C ASN A 206 6.17 44.25 27.43
N LEU A 207 5.77 42.98 27.35
CA LEU A 207 6.54 41.86 27.89
C LEU A 207 7.91 41.71 27.19
N MET A 208 7.97 41.90 25.86
CA MET A 208 9.24 41.91 25.13
C MET A 208 10.11 43.12 25.49
N ARG A 209 9.50 44.28 25.78
CA ARG A 209 10.21 45.49 26.23
C ARG A 209 10.81 45.32 27.61
N GLU A 210 10.07 44.73 28.56
CA GLU A 210 10.57 44.38 29.90
C GLU A 210 11.77 43.42 29.85
N ARG A 211 11.83 42.56 28.82
CA ARG A 211 12.91 41.57 28.64
C ARG A 211 14.05 42.03 27.74
N ASN A 212 14.06 43.29 27.27
CA ASN A 212 15.01 43.81 26.29
C ASN A 212 15.08 43.00 24.98
N GLN A 213 13.95 42.43 24.56
CA GLN A 213 13.81 41.59 23.35
C GLN A 213 13.17 42.33 22.18
N ILE A 214 13.16 43.67 22.23
CA ILE A 214 12.59 44.52 21.19
C ILE A 214 13.52 45.71 20.96
N GLY A 215 13.77 46.06 19.71
CA GLY A 215 14.61 47.21 19.39
C GLY A 215 14.56 47.60 17.91
N LYS A 216 15.09 48.78 17.59
CA LYS A 216 15.21 49.27 16.20
C LYS A 216 16.33 48.58 15.39
N SER A 217 17.01 47.62 16.00
CA SER A 217 18.16 46.94 15.44
C SER A 217 18.22 45.50 15.94
N PHE A 218 18.44 44.56 15.03
CA PHE A 218 18.58 43.13 15.35
C PHE A 218 19.98 42.83 15.90
N PRO A 219 20.10 42.26 17.12
CA PRO A 219 21.39 41.91 17.69
C PRO A 219 21.91 40.61 17.06
N ILE A 220 23.07 40.69 16.43
CA ILE A 220 23.84 39.53 15.98
C ILE A 220 25.03 39.32 16.91
N ARG A 221 25.39 38.05 17.13
CA ARG A 221 26.50 37.66 18.00
C ARG A 221 27.30 36.55 17.34
N CYS A 222 28.61 36.70 17.26
CA CYS A 222 29.49 35.63 16.84
C CYS A 222 29.63 34.60 17.98
N GLU A 223 29.46 33.30 17.70
CA GLU A 223 29.70 32.26 18.71
C GLU A 223 31.17 32.22 19.17
N SER A 224 32.11 32.61 18.30
CA SER A 224 33.55 32.70 18.64
C SER A 224 33.91 33.96 19.44
N HIS A 225 33.08 35.01 19.41
CA HIS A 225 33.27 36.24 20.17
C HIS A 225 31.97 36.64 20.89
N PRO A 226 31.62 35.97 22.00
CA PRO A 226 30.36 36.20 22.70
C PRO A 226 30.20 37.62 23.23
N ASP A 227 31.32 38.31 23.47
CA ASP A 227 31.39 39.66 24.03
C ASP A 227 31.12 40.78 23.00
N SER A 228 31.21 40.49 21.70
CA SER A 228 30.90 41.45 20.63
C SER A 228 29.51 41.22 20.06
N ILE A 229 28.55 42.07 20.47
CA ILE A 229 27.19 42.09 19.91
C ILE A 229 27.07 43.29 18.98
N ASN A 230 26.76 43.04 17.71
CA ASN A 230 26.42 44.09 16.77
C ASN A 230 24.92 44.25 16.64
N TYR A 231 24.50 45.45 16.27
CA TYR A 231 23.10 45.81 16.12
C TYR A 231 22.80 46.21 14.68
N ILE A 232 22.14 45.33 13.94
CA ILE A 232 21.78 45.49 12.53
C ILE A 232 20.48 46.29 12.40
N LYS A 233 20.56 47.53 11.91
CA LYS A 233 19.41 48.41 11.64
C LYS A 233 18.87 48.27 10.23
N SER A 234 19.73 47.96 9.25
CA SER A 234 19.34 47.83 7.84
C SER A 234 19.92 46.57 7.19
N PRO A 235 19.31 46.05 6.11
CA PRO A 235 19.77 44.81 5.47
C PRO A 235 21.23 44.85 5.00
N ARG A 236 21.69 45.99 4.49
CA ARG A 236 23.08 46.17 4.02
C ARG A 236 24.11 45.94 5.12
N GLN A 237 23.75 46.25 6.37
CA GLN A 237 24.64 46.07 7.51
C GLN A 237 24.92 44.59 7.82
N PHE A 238 24.13 43.63 7.31
CA PHE A 238 24.52 42.21 7.40
C PHE A 238 25.80 41.92 6.62
N GLN A 239 26.09 42.65 5.54
CA GLN A 239 27.33 42.52 4.79
C GLN A 239 28.49 43.30 5.43
N GLU A 240 28.19 44.40 6.11
CA GLU A 240 29.19 45.28 6.75
C GLU A 240 29.59 44.83 8.17
N LEU A 241 28.65 44.28 8.94
CA LEU A 241 28.79 43.98 10.37
C LEU A 241 28.66 42.47 10.67
N SER A 242 28.28 41.66 9.68
CA SER A 242 28.25 40.20 9.80
C SER A 242 29.26 39.60 8.81
N PRO A 243 30.41 39.07 9.29
CA PRO A 243 30.85 38.85 10.66
C PRO A 243 31.91 39.87 11.14
N ASP A 244 31.93 41.09 10.58
CA ASP A 244 32.97 42.09 10.86
C ASP A 244 32.64 42.92 12.12
N VAL A 245 33.41 42.74 13.20
CA VAL A 245 33.66 43.80 14.20
C VAL A 245 35.15 43.90 14.46
N ALA A 246 35.76 44.90 13.85
CA ALA A 246 36.95 45.50 14.43
C ALA A 246 36.51 46.42 15.57
N LEU A 247 36.75 46.02 16.83
CA LEU A 247 36.84 46.95 17.95
C LEU A 247 38.28 46.89 18.49
N PRO A 248 38.94 48.05 18.71
CA PRO A 248 40.35 48.10 19.03
C PRO A 248 40.57 47.80 20.51
N LEU A 249 41.16 46.65 20.82
CA LEU A 249 41.91 46.45 22.07
C LEU A 249 43.35 46.94 21.84
N PRO A 250 43.98 47.65 22.80
CA PRO A 250 45.30 48.21 22.59
C PRO A 250 46.34 47.07 22.57
N GLY A 251 46.95 46.82 21.40
CA GLY A 251 48.17 46.02 21.35
C GLY A 251 48.60 45.34 20.04
N HIS A 252 47.71 45.03 19.08
CA HIS A 252 48.11 44.44 17.79
C HIS A 252 46.97 44.42 16.75
N ASN A 253 47.25 44.83 15.50
CA ASN A 253 46.31 44.79 14.37
C ASN A 253 46.45 43.44 13.60
N CYS A 254 45.37 42.65 13.50
CA CYS A 254 45.30 41.49 12.59
C CYS A 254 44.47 41.85 11.35
N ALA A 255 44.93 41.46 10.15
CA ALA A 255 44.38 41.91 8.87
C ALA A 255 43.38 40.94 8.19
N TYR A 256 43.04 39.81 8.82
CA TYR A 256 42.13 38.82 8.22
C TYR A 256 40.74 38.82 8.89
N LYS A 257 39.69 38.81 8.05
CA LYS A 257 38.28 38.84 8.44
C LYS A 257 37.83 37.46 8.92
N CYS A 258 37.03 37.38 9.98
CA CYS A 258 36.46 36.11 10.46
C CYS A 258 35.56 35.49 9.39
N HIS A 259 35.68 34.18 9.13
CA HIS A 259 34.76 33.44 8.25
C HIS A 259 34.03 32.35 9.08
N PRO A 260 32.68 32.27 9.04
CA PRO A 260 31.91 31.22 9.73
C PRO A 260 32.02 29.85 9.05
N ASP A 261 32.52 29.80 7.81
CA ASP A 261 32.48 28.61 6.96
C ASP A 261 33.61 27.60 7.29
N ASP A 262 34.47 27.93 8.24
CA ASP A 262 35.57 27.07 8.70
C ASP A 262 35.45 26.77 10.21
N PRO A 263 34.90 25.60 10.58
CA PRO A 263 34.81 25.16 11.97
C PRO A 263 36.15 25.05 12.70
N GLU A 264 37.29 25.07 11.98
CA GLU A 264 38.63 25.01 12.57
C GLU A 264 39.19 26.38 12.98
N HIS A 265 38.51 27.49 12.65
CA HIS A 265 38.93 28.85 13.05
C HIS A 265 38.47 29.28 14.46
N VAL A 266 38.07 28.34 15.32
CA VAL A 266 37.76 28.64 16.72
C VAL A 266 39.02 28.43 17.57
N GLY A 267 39.92 29.41 17.61
CA GLY A 267 41.07 29.29 18.53
C GLY A 267 42.23 30.27 18.48
N ALA A 268 42.26 31.31 17.63
CA ALA A 268 43.45 32.17 17.48
C ALA A 268 43.31 33.58 18.08
N ALA A 269 42.68 33.72 19.24
CA ALA A 269 42.78 34.93 20.07
C ALA A 269 43.76 34.68 21.23
N LYS A 270 45.05 34.54 20.93
CA LYS A 270 46.15 34.79 21.88
C LYS A 270 47.48 34.96 21.11
N ALA A 271 48.07 36.14 21.29
CA ALA A 271 49.41 36.63 20.93
C ALA A 271 49.65 37.45 19.65
N CYS A 272 50.42 38.51 19.89
CA CYS A 272 51.11 39.34 18.91
C CYS A 272 52.10 38.50 18.11
N MET A 273 51.97 38.46 16.77
CA MET A 273 52.79 37.64 15.84
C MET A 273 54.29 38.01 15.78
N ARG A 274 54.80 38.84 16.71
CA ARG A 274 56.24 39.09 16.87
C ARG A 274 56.89 37.99 17.72
N PRO A 275 58.11 37.53 17.41
CA PRO A 275 58.76 36.46 18.15
C PRO A 275 58.94 36.85 19.63
N CYS A 276 58.59 35.93 20.54
CA CYS A 276 58.88 36.10 21.96
C CYS A 276 60.40 36.07 22.18
N LEU A 277 60.92 37.04 22.96
CA LEU A 277 62.36 37.15 23.24
C LEU A 277 62.78 36.44 24.54
N GLU A 278 61.86 35.73 25.20
CA GLU A 278 62.15 34.97 26.42
C GLU A 278 62.67 33.55 26.12
N LEU A 279 63.55 33.02 26.98
CA LEU A 279 64.10 31.66 26.89
C LEU A 279 63.28 30.68 27.75
N HIS A 280 63.03 29.47 27.26
CA HIS A 280 62.39 28.41 28.05
C HIS A 280 63.29 27.93 29.21
N LYS A 281 62.80 27.98 30.45
CA LYS A 281 63.60 27.71 31.67
C LYS A 281 64.34 26.37 31.75
N ASN A 282 63.83 25.30 31.11
CA ASN A 282 64.37 23.94 31.24
C ASN A 282 65.35 23.55 30.11
N CYS A 283 65.26 24.19 28.95
CA CYS A 283 66.07 23.85 27.76
C CYS A 283 66.79 25.06 27.16
N ASN A 284 66.62 26.26 27.74
CA ASN A 284 67.25 27.52 27.36
C ASN A 284 67.08 27.93 25.89
N HIS A 285 66.16 27.32 25.16
CA HIS A 285 65.88 27.73 23.80
C HIS A 285 64.97 28.97 23.73
N ILE A 286 65.16 29.79 22.68
CA ILE A 286 64.33 30.97 22.39
C ILE A 286 62.91 30.52 22.08
N CYS A 287 61.92 31.12 22.74
CA CYS A 287 60.54 30.77 22.56
C CYS A 287 60.08 31.10 21.13
N PRO A 288 59.65 30.10 20.32
CA PRO A 288 59.19 30.35 18.96
C PRO A 288 57.77 30.95 18.93
N LEU A 289 57.09 31.02 20.08
CA LEU A 289 55.73 31.50 20.16
C LEU A 289 55.65 33.02 20.07
N PRO A 290 54.52 33.54 19.58
CA PRO A 290 54.30 34.97 19.49
C PRO A 290 54.16 35.63 20.87
N CYS A 291 54.60 36.88 20.97
CA CYS A 291 54.57 37.70 22.19
C CYS A 291 53.14 37.75 22.79
N GLY A 292 52.99 37.30 24.04
CA GLY A 292 51.73 37.36 24.79
C GLY A 292 51.02 36.01 24.98
N VAL A 293 51.52 34.91 24.38
CA VAL A 293 51.16 33.54 24.80
C VAL A 293 52.16 33.14 25.89
N PRO A 294 51.72 32.54 27.03
CA PRO A 294 52.66 31.96 27.99
C PRO A 294 53.56 30.97 27.26
N CYS A 295 54.88 31.11 27.37
CA CYS A 295 55.84 30.37 26.54
C CYS A 295 55.64 28.85 26.52
N GLY A 296 55.00 28.29 27.55
CA GLY A 296 54.57 26.89 27.55
C GLY A 296 55.74 25.91 27.42
N GLU A 297 55.43 24.73 26.91
CA GLU A 297 56.38 23.65 26.67
C GLU A 297 57.16 23.88 25.36
N CYS A 298 58.46 23.59 25.35
CA CYS A 298 59.34 23.94 24.23
C CYS A 298 59.06 23.12 22.97
N GLU A 299 58.53 23.77 21.93
CA GLU A 299 58.12 23.12 20.68
C GLU A 299 59.22 22.91 19.64
N ILE A 300 60.46 23.31 19.95
CA ILE A 300 61.58 23.13 19.02
C ILE A 300 61.76 21.66 18.68
N VAL A 301 61.77 21.39 17.38
CA VAL A 301 61.96 20.07 16.82
C VAL A 301 63.42 19.65 17.04
N LEU A 302 63.60 18.54 17.74
CA LEU A 302 64.89 17.87 17.90
C LEU A 302 65.03 16.75 16.86
N GLU A 303 66.22 16.15 16.78
CA GLU A 303 66.44 14.97 15.95
C GLU A 303 65.58 13.78 16.38
N ASP A 304 65.33 12.86 15.45
CA ASP A 304 64.44 11.71 15.63
C ASP A 304 64.81 10.88 16.88
N ILE A 305 63.80 10.53 17.68
CA ILE A 305 63.98 9.70 18.89
C ILE A 305 63.42 8.30 18.68
N LEU A 306 64.05 7.31 19.31
CA LEU A 306 63.58 5.93 19.31
C LEU A 306 62.58 5.73 20.46
N LEU A 307 61.32 5.40 20.16
CA LEU A 307 60.31 5.08 21.18
C LEU A 307 60.53 3.67 21.77
N PRO A 308 60.00 3.37 22.97
CA PRO A 308 60.10 2.04 23.59
C PRO A 308 59.56 0.89 22.74
N CYS A 309 58.65 1.16 21.81
CA CYS A 309 58.14 0.18 20.84
C CYS A 309 59.11 -0.12 19.67
N GLY A 310 60.31 0.48 19.65
CA GLY A 310 61.33 0.27 18.63
C GLY A 310 61.12 1.07 17.34
N HIS A 311 60.10 1.91 17.27
CA HIS A 311 59.84 2.79 16.12
C HIS A 311 60.41 4.19 16.33
N ASN A 312 61.00 4.76 15.28
CA ASN A 312 61.47 6.15 15.29
C ASN A 312 60.27 7.10 15.25
N TYR A 313 60.25 8.04 16.19
CA TYR A 313 59.35 9.17 16.16
C TYR A 313 60.08 10.35 15.51
N PRO A 314 59.71 10.72 14.28
CA PRO A 314 60.43 11.75 13.57
C PRO A 314 60.20 13.10 14.22
N SER A 315 61.27 13.88 14.39
CA SER A 315 61.18 15.31 14.73
C SER A 315 60.37 15.61 16.01
N PRO A 316 60.68 14.97 17.17
CA PRO A 316 59.95 15.25 18.41
C PRO A 316 60.16 16.70 18.86
N LYS A 317 59.10 17.31 19.38
CA LYS A 317 59.21 18.60 20.05
C LYS A 317 60.00 18.43 21.36
N CYS A 318 60.86 19.37 21.70
CA CYS A 318 61.78 19.31 22.84
C CYS A 318 61.11 19.03 24.19
N TYR A 319 59.85 19.40 24.39
CA TYR A 319 59.09 18.99 25.59
C TYR A 319 58.68 17.51 25.60
N GLN A 320 58.41 16.92 24.43
CA GLN A 320 58.02 15.52 24.30
C GLN A 320 59.20 14.62 24.67
N THR A 321 60.43 15.05 24.35
CA THR A 321 61.65 14.34 24.77
C THR A 321 61.89 14.40 26.29
N GLN A 322 61.27 15.34 27.00
CA GLN A 322 61.39 15.42 28.47
C GLN A 322 60.52 14.39 29.20
N ASN A 323 59.47 13.84 28.56
CA ASN A 323 58.67 12.73 29.10
C ASN A 323 58.30 11.70 28.00
N PRO A 324 59.21 10.78 27.64
CA PRO A 324 59.05 9.86 26.51
C PRO A 324 57.86 8.89 26.64
N ASN A 325 57.38 8.62 27.85
CA ASN A 325 56.30 7.66 28.11
C ASN A 325 54.90 8.14 27.68
N LEU A 326 54.75 9.44 27.38
CA LEU A 326 53.48 10.03 26.92
C LEU A 326 53.31 9.96 25.40
N ILE A 327 54.36 9.62 24.64
CA ILE A 327 54.32 9.61 23.18
C ILE A 327 53.72 8.30 22.69
N LYS A 328 52.51 8.36 22.11
CA LYS A 328 51.87 7.23 21.45
C LYS A 328 52.41 7.07 20.04
N CYS A 329 52.89 5.87 19.72
CA CYS A 329 53.38 5.57 18.38
C CYS A 329 52.25 5.62 17.34
N THR A 330 52.42 6.39 16.28
CA THR A 330 51.46 6.54 15.17
C THR A 330 51.79 5.65 13.97
N VAL A 331 52.83 4.83 14.06
CA VAL A 331 53.17 3.87 13.01
C VAL A 331 52.04 2.86 12.88
N MET A 332 51.56 2.69 11.64
CA MET A 332 50.54 1.70 11.31
C MET A 332 51.16 0.30 11.40
N VAL A 333 50.68 -0.49 12.34
CA VAL A 333 51.08 -1.89 12.52
C VAL A 333 49.88 -2.79 12.28
N THR A 334 50.13 -3.99 11.78
CA THR A 334 49.11 -5.02 11.65
C THR A 334 49.00 -5.75 12.99
N LEU A 335 47.84 -5.64 13.66
CA LEU A 335 47.58 -6.31 14.92
C LEU A 335 46.58 -7.45 14.71
N THR A 336 46.86 -8.61 15.29
CA THR A 336 45.90 -9.72 15.36
C THR A 336 44.98 -9.50 16.55
N LEU A 337 43.68 -9.36 16.31
CA LEU A 337 42.71 -9.05 17.35
C LEU A 337 42.39 -10.29 18.20
N PRO A 338 42.60 -10.26 19.53
CA PRO A 338 42.48 -11.44 20.41
C PRO A 338 41.06 -11.97 20.55
N ALA A 339 40.04 -11.18 20.18
CA ALA A 339 38.64 -11.62 20.23
C ALA A 339 38.21 -12.45 19.01
N CYS A 340 38.87 -12.32 17.85
CA CYS A 340 38.46 -12.96 16.58
C CYS A 340 39.58 -13.60 15.76
N GLY A 341 40.85 -13.34 16.08
CA GLY A 341 41.99 -13.80 15.30
C GLY A 341 42.21 -13.05 13.97
N HIS A 342 41.35 -12.10 13.59
CA HIS A 342 41.55 -11.30 12.37
C HIS A 342 42.67 -10.28 12.54
N GLU A 343 43.45 -10.10 11.47
CA GLU A 343 44.48 -9.07 11.36
C GLU A 343 43.88 -7.74 10.91
N GLN A 344 44.14 -6.66 11.64
CA GLN A 344 43.67 -5.33 11.29
C GLN A 344 44.80 -4.30 11.44
N LYS A 345 44.88 -3.38 10.48
CA LYS A 345 45.82 -2.27 10.54
C LYS A 345 45.33 -1.25 11.58
N ALA A 346 46.17 -0.96 12.57
CA ALA A 346 45.90 0.02 13.62
C ALA A 346 47.19 0.75 14.01
N LEU A 347 47.06 1.87 14.73
CA LEU A 347 48.22 2.60 15.25
C LEU A 347 48.88 1.80 16.37
N CYS A 348 50.22 1.72 16.37
CA CYS A 348 50.99 0.97 17.38
C CYS A 348 50.70 1.42 18.83
N GLY A 349 50.39 2.71 19.05
CA GLY A 349 50.01 3.26 20.35
C GLY A 349 48.55 3.05 20.77
N SER A 350 47.74 2.33 19.99
CA SER A 350 46.33 2.03 20.32
C SER A 350 46.21 0.82 21.25
N SER A 351 45.29 0.89 22.21
CA SER A 351 44.93 -0.24 23.07
C SER A 351 44.16 -1.29 22.27
N ILE A 352 44.66 -2.53 22.29
CA ILE A 352 44.08 -3.68 21.56
C ILE A 352 42.62 -3.94 21.96
N LYS A 353 42.24 -3.59 23.20
CA LYS A 353 40.89 -3.83 23.74
C LYS A 353 39.82 -2.92 23.14
N ASP A 354 40.21 -1.78 22.58
CA ASP A 354 39.28 -0.75 22.08
C ASP A 354 39.08 -0.84 20.55
N ILE A 355 39.77 -1.79 19.90
CA ILE A 355 39.72 -1.95 18.43
C ILE A 355 38.62 -2.94 18.04
N SER A 356 37.59 -2.44 17.35
CA SER A 356 36.54 -3.26 16.77
C SER A 356 36.97 -3.86 15.42
N CYS A 357 36.73 -5.16 15.23
CA CYS A 357 37.09 -5.89 14.02
C CYS A 357 36.19 -5.52 12.82
N ASP A 358 36.77 -4.97 11.75
CA ASP A 358 36.05 -4.55 10.52
C ASP A 358 35.97 -5.64 9.43
N HIS A 359 36.50 -6.84 9.70
CA HIS A 359 36.41 -7.96 8.76
C HIS A 359 34.99 -8.53 8.68
N ASP A 360 34.64 -9.05 7.50
CA ASP A 360 33.39 -9.80 7.30
C ASP A 360 33.40 -11.08 8.15
N CYS A 361 32.25 -11.43 8.71
CA CYS A 361 32.17 -12.56 9.62
C CYS A 361 32.50 -13.91 8.96
N GLY A 362 32.12 -14.12 7.70
CA GLY A 362 32.51 -15.28 6.89
C GLY A 362 31.81 -16.61 7.22
N ILE A 363 31.24 -16.77 8.43
CA ILE A 363 30.51 -17.99 8.85
C ILE A 363 29.28 -18.22 7.97
N ILE A 364 29.07 -19.46 7.53
CA ILE A 364 27.91 -19.88 6.73
C ILE A 364 26.67 -19.88 7.63
N LEU A 365 25.66 -19.10 7.26
CA LEU A 365 24.40 -19.02 8.00
C LEU A 365 23.55 -20.26 7.72
N GLU A 366 23.20 -21.03 8.75
CA GLU A 366 22.36 -22.24 8.61
C GLU A 366 21.00 -21.95 7.96
N ASP A 367 20.43 -20.76 8.23
CA ASP A 367 19.12 -20.36 7.71
C ASP A 367 19.05 -20.19 6.19
N CYS A 368 20.17 -19.84 5.54
CA CYS A 368 20.16 -19.47 4.13
C CYS A 368 21.36 -19.95 3.31
N GLY A 369 22.34 -20.59 3.92
CA GLY A 369 23.55 -21.11 3.28
C GLY A 369 24.52 -20.03 2.78
N HIS A 370 24.27 -18.75 3.05
CA HIS A 370 25.15 -17.65 2.64
C HIS A 370 26.25 -17.39 3.66
N PRO A 371 27.49 -17.03 3.23
CA PRO A 371 28.53 -16.58 4.16
C PRO A 371 28.16 -15.19 4.72
N CYS A 372 28.29 -15.03 6.04
CA CYS A 372 27.87 -13.82 6.72
C CYS A 372 28.76 -12.62 6.36
N LYS A 373 28.20 -11.63 5.64
CA LYS A 373 28.86 -10.36 5.30
C LYS A 373 28.62 -9.23 6.33
N ASN A 374 28.13 -9.56 7.51
CA ASN A 374 28.08 -8.60 8.61
C ASN A 374 29.47 -8.50 9.26
N LYS A 375 29.77 -7.36 9.87
CA LYS A 375 31.08 -7.12 10.50
C LYS A 375 31.27 -8.05 11.69
N CYS A 376 32.49 -8.58 11.84
CA CYS A 376 32.82 -9.59 12.84
C CYS A 376 32.45 -9.13 14.26
N PHE A 377 32.76 -7.87 14.62
CA PHE A 377 32.43 -7.32 15.94
C PHE A 377 30.93 -7.30 16.26
N GLN A 378 30.07 -7.09 15.24
CA GLN A 378 28.62 -7.06 15.41
C GLN A 378 28.06 -8.45 15.71
N CYS A 379 28.60 -9.48 15.06
CA CYS A 379 28.25 -10.87 15.33
C CYS A 379 28.75 -11.34 16.70
N GLN A 380 29.93 -10.90 17.12
CA GLN A 380 30.45 -11.17 18.46
C GLN A 380 29.54 -10.58 19.53
N LYS A 381 29.21 -9.28 19.42
CA LYS A 381 28.32 -8.60 20.38
C LYS A 381 26.97 -9.29 20.51
N LYS A 382 26.33 -9.63 19.38
CA LYS A 382 25.04 -10.33 19.38
C LYS A 382 25.10 -11.72 20.00
N SER A 383 26.21 -12.45 19.77
CA SER A 383 26.43 -13.76 20.37
C SER A 383 26.65 -13.65 21.89
N ILE A 384 27.32 -12.61 22.35
CA ILE A 384 27.53 -12.32 23.78
C ILE A 384 26.19 -11.96 24.46
N GLU A 385 25.43 -11.02 23.88
CA GLU A 385 24.12 -10.57 24.41
C GLU A 385 23.14 -11.75 24.60
N LYS A 386 23.09 -12.67 23.63
CA LYS A 386 22.19 -13.84 23.71
C LYS A 386 22.66 -14.89 24.72
N ASN A 387 23.94 -14.89 25.07
CA ASN A 387 24.53 -15.75 26.09
C ASN A 387 24.62 -15.05 27.46
N ASN A 388 23.64 -14.20 27.80
CA ASN A 388 23.57 -13.45 29.07
C ASN A 388 24.84 -12.61 29.34
N ASP A 389 25.37 -11.96 28.30
CA ASP A 389 26.59 -11.15 28.34
C ASP A 389 27.88 -11.93 28.69
N VAL A 390 27.86 -13.26 28.57
CA VAL A 390 29.04 -14.11 28.75
C VAL A 390 29.64 -14.53 27.40
N PRO A 391 30.91 -14.20 27.12
CA PRO A 391 31.57 -14.64 25.89
C PRO A 391 31.91 -16.14 25.96
N ILE A 392 31.36 -16.92 25.04
CA ILE A 392 31.79 -18.30 24.81
C ILE A 392 33.02 -18.27 23.91
N LEU A 393 34.11 -18.92 24.34
CA LEU A 393 35.35 -18.99 23.57
C LEU A 393 35.44 -20.28 22.77
N ASP A 394 36.08 -20.24 21.60
CA ASP A 394 36.48 -21.43 20.84
C ASP A 394 37.78 -22.05 21.38
N GLU A 395 38.23 -23.16 20.78
CA GLU A 395 39.44 -23.87 21.17
C GLU A 395 40.71 -23.03 21.03
N GLN A 396 40.67 -21.96 20.23
CA GLN A 396 41.75 -21.00 20.04
C GLN A 396 41.63 -19.77 20.98
N GLY A 397 40.61 -19.72 21.84
CA GLY A 397 40.39 -18.62 22.78
C GLY A 397 39.70 -17.39 22.17
N HIS A 398 39.14 -17.49 20.96
CA HIS A 398 38.38 -16.40 20.33
C HIS A 398 36.89 -16.48 20.65
N VAL A 399 36.18 -15.36 20.59
CA VAL A 399 34.73 -15.32 20.83
C VAL A 399 33.98 -16.08 19.73
N LYS A 400 33.29 -17.15 20.12
CA LYS A 400 32.46 -17.97 19.24
C LYS A 400 31.23 -17.18 18.80
N ARG A 401 31.09 -17.01 17.48
CA ARG A 401 30.00 -16.25 16.84
C ARG A 401 28.84 -17.19 16.50
N THR A 402 28.07 -17.62 17.48
CA THR A 402 26.92 -18.54 17.29
C THR A 402 25.70 -17.85 16.70
N ASP A 403 25.58 -16.54 16.91
CA ASP A 403 24.41 -15.77 16.51
C ASP A 403 24.78 -14.60 15.60
N HIS A 404 24.04 -14.51 14.49
CA HIS A 404 24.30 -13.55 13.44
C HIS A 404 23.16 -12.57 13.25
N LEU A 405 23.49 -11.38 12.72
CA LEU A 405 22.49 -10.45 12.19
C LEU A 405 21.84 -11.03 10.93
N LYS A 406 20.70 -10.44 10.54
CA LYS A 406 19.99 -10.86 9.32
C LYS A 406 20.94 -10.80 8.12
N CYS A 407 20.81 -11.76 7.21
CA CYS A 407 21.66 -11.84 6.03
C CYS A 407 21.47 -10.60 5.15
N VAL A 408 22.58 -9.90 4.86
CA VAL A 408 22.61 -8.69 4.02
C VAL A 408 22.94 -8.99 2.57
N GLN A 409 23.25 -10.25 2.24
CA GLN A 409 23.55 -10.66 0.87
C GLN A 409 22.30 -10.56 -0.02
N LYS A 410 22.50 -10.29 -1.32
CA LYS A 410 21.43 -10.38 -2.33
C LYS A 410 20.99 -11.84 -2.47
N CYS A 411 19.69 -12.06 -2.64
CA CYS A 411 19.10 -13.41 -2.75
C CYS A 411 19.59 -14.17 -3.98
N GLY A 412 19.66 -13.52 -5.16
CA GLY A 412 20.23 -14.09 -6.38
C GLY A 412 19.46 -15.26 -7.01
N ARG A 413 18.40 -15.77 -6.37
CA ARG A 413 17.51 -16.80 -6.91
C ARG A 413 16.85 -16.31 -8.21
N ILE A 414 16.84 -17.16 -9.24
CA ILE A 414 16.19 -16.85 -10.52
C ILE A 414 14.67 -16.91 -10.34
N LEU A 415 14.00 -15.78 -10.61
CA LEU A 415 12.54 -15.67 -10.56
C LEU A 415 11.92 -16.36 -11.78
N TYR A 416 10.61 -16.62 -11.76
CA TYR A 416 9.88 -17.18 -12.91
C TYR A 416 9.98 -16.30 -14.17
N CYS A 417 10.33 -15.01 -14.03
CA CYS A 417 10.56 -14.09 -15.13
C CYS A 417 11.98 -14.13 -15.70
N GLY A 418 12.88 -14.96 -15.15
CA GLY A 418 14.28 -15.07 -15.56
C GLY A 418 15.22 -14.09 -14.88
N HIS A 419 14.73 -13.01 -14.27
CA HIS A 419 15.58 -12.07 -13.54
C HIS A 419 16.05 -12.65 -12.19
N PRO A 420 17.30 -12.39 -11.78
CA PRO A 420 17.77 -12.73 -10.44
C PRO A 420 17.11 -11.83 -9.39
N CYS A 421 16.73 -12.39 -8.25
CA CYS A 421 16.20 -11.62 -7.14
C CYS A 421 17.26 -10.63 -6.59
N SER A 422 16.99 -9.33 -6.73
CA SER A 422 17.89 -8.24 -6.30
C SER A 422 17.71 -7.84 -4.83
N VAL A 423 16.74 -8.41 -4.13
CA VAL A 423 16.43 -8.13 -2.72
C VAL A 423 17.39 -8.86 -1.78
N LYS A 424 17.57 -8.31 -0.56
CA LYS A 424 18.31 -8.98 0.52
C LYS A 424 17.73 -10.38 0.78
N CYS A 425 18.59 -11.30 1.20
CA CYS A 425 18.22 -12.67 1.52
C CYS A 425 17.02 -12.71 2.48
N HIS A 426 15.99 -13.43 2.08
CA HIS A 426 14.72 -13.55 2.78
C HIS A 426 14.37 -15.04 2.90
N ARG A 427 13.62 -15.40 3.96
CA ARG A 427 13.22 -16.79 4.20
C ARG A 427 11.97 -17.19 3.40
N GLU A 428 11.07 -16.25 3.14
CA GLU A 428 9.82 -16.48 2.38
C GLU A 428 10.07 -16.54 0.86
N GLY A 429 9.02 -16.73 0.06
CA GLY A 429 9.09 -16.65 -1.40
C GLY A 429 9.66 -15.31 -1.89
N CYS A 430 10.30 -15.29 -3.06
CA CYS A 430 10.85 -14.05 -3.59
C CYS A 430 9.75 -13.03 -3.94
N PRO A 431 9.94 -11.74 -3.63
CA PRO A 431 8.99 -10.71 -4.00
C PRO A 431 8.92 -10.55 -5.54
N PRO A 432 7.86 -9.90 -6.06
CA PRO A 432 7.73 -9.60 -7.48
C PRO A 432 8.95 -8.84 -8.01
N CYS A 433 9.34 -9.16 -9.25
CA CYS A 433 10.46 -8.51 -9.90
C CYS A 433 10.19 -7.01 -10.16
N LYS A 434 11.14 -6.14 -9.80
CA LYS A 434 11.06 -4.69 -10.04
C LYS A 434 11.89 -4.22 -11.25
N GLU A 435 12.62 -5.13 -11.89
CA GLU A 435 13.40 -4.83 -13.10
C GLU A 435 12.49 -4.47 -14.27
N LYS A 436 13.05 -3.91 -15.34
CA LYS A 436 12.32 -3.68 -16.59
C LYS A 436 11.93 -5.01 -17.25
N CYS A 437 10.74 -5.10 -17.84
CA CYS A 437 10.33 -6.33 -18.50
C CYS A 437 11.22 -6.63 -19.73
N SER A 438 11.72 -7.86 -19.83
CA SER A 438 12.56 -8.34 -20.95
C SER A 438 11.73 -8.91 -22.11
N ILE A 439 10.41 -8.90 -22.01
CA ILE A 439 9.52 -9.38 -23.09
C ILE A 439 9.45 -8.29 -24.16
N ALA A 440 10.05 -8.60 -25.30
CA ALA A 440 10.00 -7.83 -26.52
C ALA A 440 9.83 -8.80 -27.68
N CYS A 441 9.24 -8.34 -28.77
CA CYS A 441 9.28 -8.99 -30.08
C CYS A 441 9.43 -7.89 -31.14
N LEU A 442 9.58 -8.27 -32.41
CA LEU A 442 9.65 -7.32 -33.53
C LEU A 442 8.42 -6.38 -33.62
N HIS A 443 7.27 -6.80 -33.09
CA HIS A 443 6.04 -6.01 -33.14
C HIS A 443 5.87 -5.07 -31.94
N SER A 444 6.38 -5.43 -30.76
CA SER A 444 6.09 -4.71 -29.53
C SER A 444 7.11 -4.98 -28.43
N LYS A 445 7.38 -3.98 -27.59
CA LYS A 445 8.23 -4.10 -26.40
C LYS A 445 7.44 -3.71 -25.15
N CYS A 446 7.49 -4.55 -24.12
CA CYS A 446 6.80 -4.27 -22.87
C CYS A 446 7.49 -3.12 -22.10
N MET A 447 6.72 -2.08 -21.74
CA MET A 447 7.20 -0.92 -20.98
C MET A 447 6.89 -1.00 -19.47
N GLN A 448 6.21 -2.07 -19.03
CA GLN A 448 5.84 -2.28 -17.63
C GLN A 448 7.00 -2.84 -16.80
N SER A 449 6.92 -2.73 -15.48
CA SER A 449 7.82 -3.45 -14.57
C SER A 449 7.64 -4.96 -14.75
N CYS A 450 8.72 -5.73 -14.61
CA CYS A 450 8.71 -7.15 -14.94
C CYS A 450 7.72 -7.95 -14.06
N GLY A 451 7.47 -7.53 -12.83
CA GLY A 451 6.49 -8.15 -11.93
C GLY A 451 5.03 -7.91 -12.34
N ASP A 452 4.74 -6.95 -13.21
CA ASP A 452 3.39 -6.67 -13.66
C ASP A 452 2.94 -7.59 -14.81
N PRO A 453 1.66 -7.99 -14.86
CA PRO A 453 1.14 -8.78 -15.96
C PRO A 453 1.29 -8.03 -17.29
N CYS A 454 1.93 -8.68 -18.25
CA CYS A 454 2.16 -8.15 -19.59
C CYS A 454 1.35 -8.94 -20.63
N SER A 455 0.81 -8.26 -21.62
CA SER A 455 0.07 -8.90 -22.71
C SER A 455 0.99 -9.67 -23.65
N ALA A 456 0.53 -10.82 -24.12
CA ALA A 456 1.21 -11.55 -25.17
C ALA A 456 0.87 -10.91 -26.53
N CYS A 457 1.85 -10.86 -27.44
CA CYS A 457 1.66 -10.23 -28.76
C CYS A 457 0.65 -11.03 -29.60
N ALA A 458 -0.40 -10.36 -30.11
CA ALA A 458 -1.44 -10.98 -30.93
C ALA A 458 -1.15 -10.95 -32.44
N GLU A 459 -0.13 -10.20 -32.88
CA GLU A 459 0.29 -10.09 -34.28
C GLU A 459 0.80 -11.41 -34.86
N GLN A 460 0.82 -11.55 -36.19
CA GLN A 460 1.31 -12.76 -36.85
C GLN A 460 2.81 -12.99 -36.59
N CYS A 461 3.23 -14.22 -36.28
CA CYS A 461 4.63 -14.54 -36.04
C CYS A 461 5.49 -14.45 -37.32
N ASN A 462 6.58 -13.68 -37.28
CA ASN A 462 7.49 -13.49 -38.43
C ASN A 462 8.43 -14.68 -38.71
N TRP A 463 8.53 -15.66 -37.80
CA TRP A 463 9.45 -16.78 -37.97
C TRP A 463 9.11 -17.61 -39.21
N SER A 464 10.01 -17.58 -40.19
CA SER A 464 9.85 -18.27 -41.47
C SER A 464 11.20 -18.69 -42.06
N CYS A 465 11.19 -19.76 -42.88
CA CYS A 465 12.29 -20.03 -43.80
C CYS A 465 11.80 -20.81 -45.03
N GLN A 466 12.61 -20.84 -46.09
CA GLN A 466 12.29 -21.52 -47.35
C GLN A 466 12.07 -23.04 -47.18
N HIS A 467 12.71 -23.68 -46.19
CA HIS A 467 12.64 -25.12 -45.98
C HIS A 467 11.43 -25.61 -45.17
N GLN A 468 10.86 -24.76 -44.31
CA GLN A 468 9.85 -25.15 -43.31
C GLN A 468 8.63 -24.21 -43.31
N GLY A 469 8.56 -23.25 -44.25
CA GLY A 469 7.49 -22.25 -44.32
C GLY A 469 7.51 -21.26 -43.17
N GLY A 470 6.40 -20.52 -43.01
CA GLY A 470 6.16 -19.54 -41.96
C GLY A 470 5.31 -20.08 -40.80
N CYS A 471 5.48 -19.51 -39.61
CA CYS A 471 4.65 -19.83 -38.44
C CYS A 471 3.21 -19.31 -38.64
N ALA A 472 2.22 -20.19 -38.46
CA ALA A 472 0.79 -19.85 -38.59
C ALA A 472 0.19 -19.18 -37.34
N LEU A 473 0.92 -19.12 -36.24
CA LEU A 473 0.40 -18.65 -34.95
C LEU A 473 0.72 -17.18 -34.69
N SER A 474 -0.01 -16.60 -33.73
CA SER A 474 0.33 -15.27 -33.19
C SER A 474 1.71 -15.29 -32.55
N CYS A 475 2.36 -14.13 -32.52
CA CYS A 475 3.73 -13.94 -32.07
C CYS A 475 3.90 -14.31 -30.59
N GLY A 476 2.88 -14.09 -29.76
CA GLY A 476 2.88 -14.45 -28.34
C GLY A 476 2.56 -15.92 -28.04
N ALA A 477 2.09 -16.70 -29.02
CA ALA A 477 1.79 -18.12 -28.86
C ALA A 477 3.01 -19.02 -29.18
N PRO A 478 3.17 -20.18 -28.51
CA PRO A 478 4.26 -21.11 -28.81
C PRO A 478 4.25 -21.52 -30.28
N CYS A 479 5.36 -21.32 -31.00
CA CYS A 479 5.41 -21.52 -32.45
C CYS A 479 4.96 -22.93 -32.89
N SER A 480 4.25 -23.02 -34.02
CA SER A 480 3.78 -24.29 -34.61
C SER A 480 4.71 -24.87 -35.69
N ARG A 481 5.80 -24.16 -36.02
CA ARG A 481 6.80 -24.58 -37.02
C ARG A 481 7.89 -25.45 -36.38
N LEU A 482 8.42 -26.41 -37.16
CA LEU A 482 9.56 -27.24 -36.76
C LEU A 482 10.90 -26.47 -36.89
N PRO A 483 11.88 -26.68 -35.99
CA PRO A 483 13.21 -26.11 -36.12
C PRO A 483 13.91 -26.58 -37.41
N CYS A 484 14.66 -25.70 -38.08
CA CYS A 484 15.45 -26.03 -39.26
C CYS A 484 16.92 -26.20 -38.85
N ASN A 485 17.60 -27.28 -39.26
CA ASN A 485 19.01 -27.51 -38.93
C ASN A 485 19.99 -27.03 -40.02
N LEU A 486 19.47 -26.51 -41.14
CA LEU A 486 20.30 -26.08 -42.27
C LEU A 486 20.98 -24.74 -41.98
N GLN A 487 22.21 -24.58 -42.46
CA GLN A 487 22.96 -23.32 -42.40
C GLN A 487 22.29 -22.23 -43.26
N CYS A 488 22.38 -20.99 -42.82
CA CYS A 488 21.88 -19.84 -43.56
C CYS A 488 22.66 -19.64 -44.88
N GLN A 489 21.93 -19.33 -45.96
CA GLN A 489 22.51 -19.12 -47.29
C GLN A 489 22.83 -17.65 -47.61
N LYS A 490 22.54 -16.73 -46.68
CA LYS A 490 22.77 -15.29 -46.86
C LYS A 490 24.24 -14.93 -46.65
N LEU A 491 24.69 -13.89 -47.33
CA LEU A 491 25.98 -13.26 -47.09
C LEU A 491 25.85 -12.18 -46.01
N LEU A 492 26.89 -12.05 -45.18
CA LEU A 492 27.06 -10.96 -44.22
C LEU A 492 27.51 -9.68 -44.94
N GLU A 493 27.46 -8.54 -44.27
CA GLU A 493 27.94 -7.24 -44.80
C GLU A 493 29.42 -7.26 -45.18
N CYS A 494 30.23 -8.12 -44.53
CA CYS A 494 31.64 -8.34 -44.89
C CYS A 494 31.85 -9.21 -46.14
N GLY A 495 30.79 -9.71 -46.78
CA GLY A 495 30.83 -10.56 -47.98
C GLY A 495 30.98 -12.06 -47.70
N HIS A 496 31.26 -12.47 -46.46
CA HIS A 496 31.37 -13.89 -46.08
C HIS A 496 30.01 -14.54 -45.83
N ARG A 497 29.95 -15.87 -45.95
CA ARG A 497 28.71 -16.64 -45.72
C ARG A 497 28.33 -16.67 -44.25
N CYS A 498 27.04 -16.53 -43.96
CA CYS A 498 26.51 -16.63 -42.61
C CYS A 498 26.60 -18.07 -42.06
N ILE A 499 27.19 -18.23 -40.88
CA ILE A 499 27.33 -19.53 -40.18
C ILE A 499 26.17 -19.84 -39.21
N SER A 500 25.20 -18.93 -39.11
CA SER A 500 24.01 -19.10 -38.27
C SER A 500 23.02 -20.09 -38.90
N VAL A 501 22.09 -20.57 -38.08
CA VAL A 501 21.01 -21.47 -38.49
C VAL A 501 19.98 -20.73 -39.36
N CYS A 502 19.43 -21.42 -40.37
CA CYS A 502 18.42 -20.89 -41.27
C CYS A 502 17.12 -20.52 -40.53
N GLY A 503 16.65 -19.28 -40.72
CA GLY A 503 15.46 -18.74 -40.08
C GLY A 503 15.75 -17.86 -38.85
N GLU A 504 17.02 -17.74 -38.46
CA GLU A 504 17.50 -16.70 -37.54
C GLU A 504 17.94 -15.43 -38.29
N GLU A 505 18.01 -14.32 -37.56
CA GLU A 505 18.65 -13.10 -38.05
C GLU A 505 20.16 -13.34 -38.21
N CYS A 506 20.75 -12.81 -39.28
CA CYS A 506 22.16 -13.04 -39.58
C CYS A 506 23.04 -12.16 -38.68
N PRO A 507 23.89 -12.75 -37.81
CA PRO A 507 24.70 -12.00 -36.86
C PRO A 507 25.93 -11.42 -37.57
N GLN A 508 25.84 -10.14 -37.99
CA GLN A 508 26.84 -9.49 -38.84
C GLN A 508 28.25 -9.48 -38.24
N GLU A 509 28.37 -9.36 -36.90
CA GLU A 509 29.66 -9.30 -36.20
C GLU A 509 30.33 -10.68 -36.01
N TYR A 510 29.63 -11.79 -36.26
CA TYR A 510 30.07 -13.15 -35.94
C TYR A 510 30.53 -13.91 -37.18
N CYS A 511 31.44 -13.29 -37.92
CA CYS A 511 32.09 -13.90 -39.08
C CYS A 511 33.37 -14.63 -38.64
N VAL A 512 33.59 -15.86 -39.14
CA VAL A 512 34.80 -16.67 -38.82
C VAL A 512 36.09 -15.89 -39.10
N GLU A 513 36.13 -15.16 -40.22
CA GLU A 513 37.32 -14.44 -40.67
C GLU A 513 37.42 -13.03 -40.04
N CYS A 514 36.30 -12.31 -39.96
CA CYS A 514 36.27 -10.90 -39.57
C CYS A 514 35.94 -10.63 -38.08
N ALA A 515 35.60 -11.66 -37.29
CA ALA A 515 35.23 -11.48 -35.89
C ALA A 515 36.36 -10.85 -35.06
N LYS A 516 35.98 -9.99 -34.12
CA LYS A 516 36.88 -9.37 -33.13
C LYS A 516 37.45 -10.45 -32.20
N ASP A 517 38.62 -10.18 -31.62
CA ASP A 517 39.29 -11.11 -30.69
C ASP A 517 38.43 -11.43 -29.46
N GLU A 518 37.63 -10.48 -29.00
CA GLU A 518 36.64 -10.69 -27.93
C GLU A 518 35.64 -11.81 -28.27
N ILE A 519 35.15 -11.86 -29.51
CA ILE A 519 34.22 -12.89 -29.99
C ILE A 519 34.96 -14.22 -30.17
N LYS A 520 36.16 -14.19 -30.76
CA LYS A 520 36.99 -15.39 -31.00
C LYS A 520 37.33 -16.13 -29.70
N SER A 521 37.52 -15.40 -28.61
CA SER A 521 37.81 -15.95 -27.29
C SER A 521 36.60 -16.50 -26.52
N GLN A 522 35.37 -16.27 -26.99
CA GLN A 522 34.18 -16.77 -26.28
C GLN A 522 34.10 -18.29 -26.35
N VAL A 523 33.79 -18.92 -25.22
CA VAL A 523 33.49 -20.36 -25.14
C VAL A 523 32.09 -20.61 -25.70
N VAL A 524 32.02 -21.32 -26.84
CA VAL A 524 30.79 -21.54 -27.60
C VAL A 524 30.22 -22.95 -27.44
N ASP A 525 31.07 -23.94 -27.18
CA ASP A 525 30.62 -25.29 -26.86
C ASP A 525 30.70 -25.51 -25.34
N ILE A 526 29.56 -25.75 -24.70
CA ILE A 526 29.48 -25.88 -23.24
C ILE A 526 29.97 -27.25 -22.79
N ILE A 527 29.87 -28.25 -23.67
CA ILE A 527 30.21 -29.65 -23.39
C ILE A 527 31.71 -29.84 -23.53
N MET A 528 32.29 -29.42 -24.66
CA MET A 528 33.71 -29.57 -24.99
C MET A 528 34.58 -28.40 -24.52
N ARG A 529 33.98 -27.27 -24.12
CA ARG A 529 34.66 -26.03 -23.72
C ARG A 529 35.55 -25.42 -24.80
N GLU A 530 35.17 -25.58 -26.07
CA GLU A 530 35.85 -25.01 -27.22
C GLU A 530 35.49 -23.53 -27.42
N THR A 531 36.46 -22.74 -27.88
CA THR A 531 36.24 -21.31 -28.19
C THR A 531 35.70 -21.12 -29.60
N PHE A 532 35.15 -19.95 -29.90
CA PHE A 532 34.64 -19.61 -31.24
C PHE A 532 35.70 -19.81 -32.34
N ALA A 533 36.98 -19.59 -32.03
CA ALA A 533 38.07 -19.79 -32.98
C ALA A 533 38.44 -21.28 -33.21
N ASP A 534 38.17 -22.15 -32.23
CA ASP A 534 38.58 -23.55 -32.26
C ASP A 534 37.54 -24.46 -32.92
N VAL A 535 36.27 -24.01 -33.01
CA VAL A 535 35.15 -24.79 -33.55
C VAL A 535 35.14 -24.80 -35.09
N ASP A 536 34.91 -25.98 -35.68
CA ASP A 536 34.67 -26.11 -37.12
C ASP A 536 33.24 -25.68 -37.51
N TRP A 537 33.12 -24.44 -37.96
CA TRP A 537 31.85 -23.84 -38.43
C TRP A 537 31.35 -24.37 -39.78
N ASN A 538 32.07 -25.30 -40.43
CA ASN A 538 31.52 -26.04 -41.58
C ASN A 538 30.64 -27.20 -41.11
N ALA A 539 30.96 -27.79 -39.97
CA ALA A 539 30.18 -28.85 -39.34
C ALA A 539 29.07 -28.28 -38.44
N HIS A 540 29.40 -27.29 -37.61
CA HIS A 540 28.50 -26.73 -36.60
C HIS A 540 27.76 -25.47 -37.08
N ARG A 541 26.73 -25.07 -36.33
CA ARG A 541 25.97 -23.84 -36.60
C ARG A 541 25.89 -22.97 -35.37
N LEU A 542 25.95 -21.66 -35.61
CA LEU A 542 25.99 -20.64 -34.57
C LEU A 542 24.59 -20.26 -34.09
N ILE A 543 24.42 -20.15 -32.78
CA ILE A 543 23.30 -19.45 -32.15
C ILE A 543 23.87 -18.28 -31.34
N VAL A 544 23.35 -17.08 -31.59
CA VAL A 544 23.73 -15.86 -30.85
C VAL A 544 22.57 -15.44 -29.98
N LEU A 545 22.84 -15.19 -28.69
CA LEU A 545 21.86 -14.68 -27.74
C LEU A 545 21.90 -13.15 -27.70
N GLU A 546 20.80 -12.52 -27.29
CA GLU A 546 20.71 -11.04 -27.13
C GLU A 546 21.79 -10.45 -26.21
N CYS A 547 22.29 -11.23 -25.25
CA CYS A 547 23.35 -10.83 -24.35
C CYS A 547 24.76 -10.79 -24.99
N GLY A 548 24.88 -11.07 -26.29
CA GLY A 548 26.14 -11.09 -27.03
C GLY A 548 26.96 -12.38 -26.89
N HIS A 549 26.52 -13.32 -26.05
CA HIS A 549 27.13 -14.65 -25.97
C HIS A 549 26.63 -15.54 -27.10
N CYS A 550 27.56 -16.27 -27.73
CA CYS A 550 27.25 -17.22 -28.78
C CYS A 550 27.57 -18.67 -28.38
N PHE A 551 26.88 -19.61 -28.99
CA PHE A 551 26.98 -21.04 -28.67
C PHE A 551 26.78 -21.91 -29.92
N THR A 552 27.24 -23.16 -29.85
CA THR A 552 26.89 -24.20 -30.83
C THR A 552 25.40 -24.55 -30.73
N MET A 553 24.78 -24.86 -31.87
CA MET A 553 23.37 -25.26 -31.94
C MET A 553 23.08 -26.45 -31.02
N GLU A 554 23.97 -27.42 -30.95
CA GLU A 554 23.83 -28.65 -30.15
C GLU A 554 23.82 -28.34 -28.65
N SER A 555 24.75 -27.50 -28.19
CA SER A 555 24.82 -27.03 -26.80
C SER A 555 23.53 -26.31 -26.38
N MET A 556 23.02 -25.43 -27.25
CA MET A 556 21.82 -24.65 -26.94
C MET A 556 20.52 -25.45 -27.07
N ASP A 557 20.43 -26.39 -28.02
CA ASP A 557 19.28 -27.27 -28.17
C ASP A 557 19.11 -28.17 -26.93
N SER A 558 20.22 -28.65 -26.37
CA SER A 558 20.25 -29.39 -25.12
C SER A 558 19.83 -28.51 -23.93
N HIS A 559 20.41 -27.30 -23.79
CA HIS A 559 20.07 -26.36 -22.71
C HIS A 559 18.59 -25.93 -22.72
N MET A 560 18.02 -25.77 -23.92
CA MET A 560 16.61 -25.41 -24.14
C MET A 560 15.66 -26.62 -24.11
N GLU A 561 16.18 -27.84 -23.95
CA GLU A 561 15.43 -29.09 -23.77
C GLU A 561 14.42 -29.36 -24.91
N LEU A 562 14.81 -29.18 -26.17
CA LEU A 562 13.90 -29.26 -27.33
C LEU A 562 13.16 -30.59 -27.42
N GLU A 563 13.76 -31.69 -26.95
CA GLU A 563 13.16 -33.02 -26.92
C GLU A 563 11.85 -33.09 -26.11
N LYS A 564 11.64 -32.18 -25.15
CA LYS A 564 10.37 -32.06 -24.41
C LYS A 564 9.25 -31.45 -25.24
N TYR A 565 9.60 -30.66 -26.26
CA TYR A 565 8.66 -29.87 -27.06
C TYR A 565 8.48 -30.41 -28.49
N TYR A 566 9.40 -31.23 -28.96
CA TYR A 566 9.41 -31.75 -30.32
C TYR A 566 9.64 -33.27 -30.34
N VAL A 567 9.14 -33.92 -31.39
CA VAL A 567 9.45 -35.31 -31.70
C VAL A 567 10.66 -35.30 -32.62
N GLY A 568 11.79 -35.78 -32.11
CA GLY A 568 13.05 -35.88 -32.84
C GLY A 568 13.32 -37.28 -33.34
N LYS A 569 13.97 -37.40 -34.50
CA LYS A 569 14.62 -38.61 -34.99
C LYS A 569 16.12 -38.34 -35.04
N ALA A 570 16.88 -39.06 -34.23
CA ALA A 570 18.34 -38.97 -34.24
C ALA A 570 18.89 -39.59 -35.53
N ASP A 571 19.79 -38.89 -36.20
CA ASP A 571 20.59 -39.45 -37.27
C ASP A 571 21.87 -40.06 -36.68
N PHE A 572 22.03 -41.38 -36.84
CA PHE A 572 23.19 -42.11 -36.33
C PHE A 572 24.51 -41.75 -37.02
N LYS A 573 24.48 -41.07 -38.18
CA LYS A 573 25.68 -40.69 -38.94
C LYS A 573 26.20 -39.29 -38.61
N THR A 574 25.31 -38.34 -38.32
CA THR A 574 25.68 -36.93 -38.05
C THR A 574 25.52 -36.55 -36.59
N SER A 575 24.96 -37.42 -35.75
CA SER A 575 24.60 -37.13 -34.35
C SER A 575 23.62 -35.96 -34.18
N GLU A 576 23.04 -35.46 -35.28
CA GLU A 576 22.02 -34.41 -35.27
C GLU A 576 20.62 -34.99 -35.11
N THR A 577 19.75 -34.27 -34.39
CA THR A 577 18.34 -34.63 -34.26
C THR A 577 17.51 -33.88 -35.30
N THR A 578 16.85 -34.61 -36.20
CA THR A 578 15.89 -34.04 -37.14
C THR A 578 14.51 -34.03 -36.48
N TRP A 579 13.89 -32.86 -36.40
CA TRP A 579 12.56 -32.70 -35.80
C TRP A 579 11.46 -33.03 -36.81
N ILE A 580 10.61 -34.00 -36.48
CA ILE A 580 9.57 -34.54 -37.38
C ILE A 580 8.14 -34.22 -36.91
N GLY A 581 7.97 -33.71 -35.69
CA GLY A 581 6.65 -33.41 -35.14
C GLY A 581 6.68 -32.55 -33.89
N LEU A 582 5.51 -32.07 -33.48
CA LEU A 582 5.30 -31.28 -32.27
C LEU A 582 4.86 -32.18 -31.11
N LYS A 583 5.32 -31.88 -29.89
CA LYS A 583 4.73 -32.43 -28.65
C LYS A 583 3.88 -31.36 -27.96
N ALA A 584 2.93 -31.74 -27.10
CA ALA A 584 2.35 -30.76 -26.20
C ALA A 584 3.43 -30.26 -25.22
N PRO A 585 3.62 -28.94 -25.02
CA PRO A 585 4.46 -28.43 -23.94
C PRO A 585 4.02 -29.02 -22.60
N PRO A 586 4.96 -29.20 -21.65
CA PRO A 586 4.63 -29.70 -20.32
C PRO A 586 3.54 -28.86 -19.63
N GLU A 587 2.64 -29.53 -18.90
CA GLU A 587 1.62 -28.87 -18.08
C GLU A 587 2.23 -28.10 -16.89
N GLU A 588 3.39 -28.56 -16.43
CA GLU A 588 4.17 -27.91 -15.38
C GLU A 588 4.66 -26.51 -15.80
N ILE A 589 4.80 -25.64 -14.80
CA ILE A 589 5.33 -24.29 -14.99
C ILE A 589 6.80 -24.41 -15.37
N SER A 590 7.13 -23.93 -16.56
CA SER A 590 8.49 -24.02 -17.09
C SER A 590 9.44 -23.09 -16.32
N LYS A 591 10.60 -23.61 -15.93
CA LYS A 591 11.66 -22.80 -15.33
C LYS A 591 12.24 -21.86 -16.38
N ALA A 592 12.52 -20.61 -15.98
CA ALA A 592 13.14 -19.64 -16.87
C ALA A 592 14.51 -20.12 -17.35
N LYS A 593 14.73 -20.06 -18.67
CA LYS A 593 16.00 -20.42 -19.31
C LYS A 593 16.85 -19.16 -19.48
N CYS A 594 18.09 -19.23 -19.01
CA CYS A 594 19.01 -18.10 -18.99
C CYS A 594 20.33 -18.48 -19.66
N CYS A 595 21.05 -17.50 -20.19
CA CYS A 595 22.37 -17.69 -20.77
C CYS A 595 23.29 -18.41 -19.75
N PRO A 596 23.99 -19.48 -20.16
CA PRO A 596 24.95 -20.18 -19.30
C PRO A 596 26.06 -19.28 -18.74
N ASN A 597 26.53 -18.30 -19.52
CA ASN A 597 27.67 -17.46 -19.16
C ASN A 597 27.28 -16.27 -18.27
N CYS A 598 26.20 -15.55 -18.61
CA CYS A 598 25.83 -14.31 -17.91
C CYS A 598 24.48 -14.34 -17.18
N ARG A 599 23.73 -15.44 -17.29
CA ARG A 599 22.36 -15.60 -16.74
C ARG A 599 21.32 -14.61 -17.28
N TYR A 600 21.59 -13.95 -18.40
CA TYR A 600 20.59 -13.12 -19.09
C TYR A 600 19.45 -14.01 -19.62
N PRO A 601 18.16 -13.64 -19.45
CA PRO A 601 17.02 -14.44 -19.93
C PRO A 601 17.10 -14.70 -21.44
N ILE A 602 16.87 -15.94 -21.86
CA ILE A 602 16.90 -16.32 -23.28
C ILE A 602 15.53 -15.99 -23.91
N ASN A 603 15.47 -14.85 -24.57
CA ASN A 603 14.32 -14.39 -25.38
C ASN A 603 14.77 -14.14 -26.83
N ASN A 604 13.81 -14.07 -27.76
CA ASN A 604 14.01 -13.61 -29.15
C ASN A 604 14.96 -14.43 -30.04
N VAL A 605 15.21 -15.70 -29.71
CA VAL A 605 15.79 -16.66 -30.65
C VAL A 605 14.64 -17.44 -31.31
N ASN A 606 14.50 -17.35 -32.63
CA ASN A 606 13.31 -17.85 -33.32
C ASN A 606 13.17 -19.37 -33.22
N ARG A 607 14.28 -20.11 -33.32
CA ARG A 607 14.41 -21.57 -33.13
C ARG A 607 13.79 -22.03 -31.82
N TYR A 608 14.00 -21.25 -30.77
CA TYR A 608 13.50 -21.52 -29.43
C TYR A 608 12.18 -20.81 -29.14
N GLY A 609 11.51 -20.25 -30.15
CA GLY A 609 10.25 -19.53 -30.01
C GLY A 609 9.16 -20.35 -29.33
N ARG A 610 9.11 -21.67 -29.54
CA ARG A 610 8.13 -22.53 -28.86
C ARG A 610 8.39 -22.66 -27.35
N VAL A 611 9.65 -22.83 -26.95
CA VAL A 611 10.08 -22.96 -25.55
C VAL A 611 10.01 -21.61 -24.83
N SER A 612 10.63 -20.58 -25.40
CA SER A 612 10.69 -19.23 -24.84
C SER A 612 9.31 -18.60 -24.67
N LYS A 613 8.40 -18.76 -25.66
CA LYS A 613 7.03 -18.23 -25.55
C LYS A 613 6.18 -19.02 -24.55
N LYS A 614 6.38 -20.34 -24.39
CA LYS A 614 5.75 -21.10 -23.29
C LYS A 614 6.21 -20.58 -21.93
N ILE A 615 7.51 -20.37 -21.74
CA ILE A 615 8.06 -19.78 -20.52
C ILE A 615 7.49 -18.38 -20.29
N ALA A 616 7.40 -17.54 -21.33
CA ALA A 616 6.83 -16.20 -21.23
C ALA A 616 5.35 -16.23 -20.84
N LEU A 617 4.56 -17.16 -21.37
CA LEU A 617 3.15 -17.37 -21.02
C LEU A 617 2.99 -17.88 -19.59
N ASP A 618 3.80 -18.84 -19.16
CA ASP A 618 3.82 -19.33 -17.77
C ASP A 618 4.19 -18.21 -16.80
N ALA A 619 5.20 -17.40 -17.15
CA ALA A 619 5.58 -16.23 -16.39
C ALA A 619 4.43 -15.20 -16.34
N ALA A 620 3.77 -14.90 -17.46
CA ALA A 620 2.62 -14.01 -17.50
C ALA A 620 1.46 -14.51 -16.63
N LYS A 621 1.18 -15.83 -16.66
CA LYS A 621 0.21 -16.49 -15.77
C LYS A 621 0.59 -16.34 -14.30
N MET A 622 1.85 -16.55 -13.93
CA MET A 622 2.32 -16.38 -12.55
C MET A 622 2.23 -14.92 -12.08
N LYS A 623 2.64 -13.96 -12.92
CA LYS A 623 2.49 -12.52 -12.63
C LYS A 623 1.03 -12.15 -12.41
N PHE A 624 0.15 -12.65 -13.28
CA PHE A 624 -1.28 -12.47 -13.20
C PHE A 624 -1.83 -13.00 -11.86
N LEU A 625 -1.56 -14.27 -11.53
CA LEU A 625 -2.02 -14.89 -10.28
C LEU A 625 -1.46 -14.17 -9.04
N GLN A 626 -0.17 -13.80 -9.05
CA GLN A 626 0.47 -13.13 -7.93
C GLN A 626 -0.13 -11.73 -7.69
N LYS A 627 -0.39 -10.97 -8.75
CA LYS A 627 -1.06 -9.65 -8.66
C LYS A 627 -2.45 -9.79 -8.07
N PHE A 628 -3.32 -10.62 -8.65
CA PHE A 628 -4.71 -10.72 -8.21
C PHE A 628 -4.85 -11.38 -6.83
N THR A 629 -3.99 -12.34 -6.48
CA THR A 629 -3.96 -12.89 -5.11
C THR A 629 -3.61 -11.81 -4.09
N LYS A 630 -2.62 -10.95 -4.40
CA LYS A 630 -2.24 -9.83 -3.53
C LYS A 630 -3.35 -8.79 -3.42
N THR A 631 -3.97 -8.42 -4.53
CA THR A 631 -5.09 -7.47 -4.54
C THR A 631 -6.28 -8.02 -3.76
N LEU A 632 -6.65 -9.28 -3.97
CA LEU A 632 -7.75 -9.92 -3.25
C LEU A 632 -7.48 -9.98 -1.74
N LYS A 633 -6.26 -10.32 -1.33
CA LYS A 633 -5.87 -10.28 0.08
C LYS A 633 -5.98 -8.87 0.68
N GLY A 634 -5.54 -7.84 -0.05
CA GLY A 634 -5.70 -6.45 0.38
C GLY A 634 -7.17 -6.04 0.54
N VAL A 635 -8.05 -6.54 -0.32
CA VAL A 635 -9.50 -6.33 -0.21
C VAL A 635 -10.08 -7.09 0.98
N GLN A 636 -9.67 -8.33 1.24
CA GLN A 636 -10.07 -9.11 2.43
C GLN A 636 -9.67 -8.38 3.73
N ASP A 637 -8.42 -7.95 3.84
CA ASP A 637 -7.91 -7.17 4.99
C ASP A 637 -8.69 -5.85 5.17
N THR A 638 -9.15 -5.25 4.06
CA THR A 638 -9.97 -4.04 4.09
C THR A 638 -11.40 -4.34 4.52
N LEU A 639 -11.98 -5.45 4.07
CA LEU A 639 -13.32 -5.90 4.45
C LEU A 639 -13.40 -6.16 5.96
N GLU A 640 -12.40 -6.83 6.55
CA GLU A 640 -12.33 -7.04 8.01
C GLU A 640 -12.37 -5.72 8.79
N LYS A 641 -11.61 -4.71 8.34
CA LYS A 641 -11.62 -3.37 8.95
C LYS A 641 -12.95 -2.66 8.76
N ILE A 642 -13.62 -2.86 7.62
CA ILE A 642 -14.95 -2.29 7.36
C ILE A 642 -15.98 -2.92 8.30
N VAL A 643 -15.96 -4.24 8.48
CA VAL A 643 -16.88 -4.94 9.40
C VAL A 643 -16.72 -4.39 10.81
N LEU A 644 -15.48 -4.25 11.31
CA LEU A 644 -15.22 -3.67 12.63
C LEU A 644 -15.72 -2.21 12.74
N TYR A 645 -15.53 -1.41 11.70
CA TYR A 645 -16.05 -0.05 11.65
C TYR A 645 -17.58 -0.02 11.71
N LEU A 646 -18.26 -0.87 10.93
CA LEU A 646 -19.73 -0.95 10.91
C LEU A 646 -20.28 -1.34 12.29
N GLU A 647 -19.62 -2.26 12.99
CA GLU A 647 -19.98 -2.63 14.36
C GLU A 647 -20.00 -1.42 15.31
N THR A 648 -19.01 -0.52 15.19
CA THR A 648 -18.94 0.69 16.02
C THR A 648 -19.96 1.77 15.66
N THR A 649 -20.34 1.88 14.39
CA THR A 649 -21.28 2.92 13.92
C THR A 649 -22.73 2.45 13.86
N ARG A 650 -22.99 1.14 14.00
CA ARG A 650 -24.30 0.51 13.85
C ARG A 650 -25.37 1.13 14.73
N THR A 651 -25.12 1.28 16.02
CA THR A 651 -26.11 1.81 16.98
C THR A 651 -26.57 3.21 16.59
N GLN A 652 -25.63 4.09 16.27
CA GLN A 652 -25.93 5.46 15.82
C GLN A 652 -26.69 5.50 14.49
N PHE A 653 -26.38 4.58 13.57
CA PHE A 653 -27.07 4.46 12.29
C PHE A 653 -28.52 4.00 12.48
N VAL A 654 -28.71 2.90 13.22
CA VAL A 654 -30.03 2.32 13.50
C VAL A 654 -30.91 3.32 14.25
N ASP A 655 -30.39 4.01 15.26
CA ASP A 655 -31.12 5.03 16.03
C ASP A 655 -31.65 6.16 15.13
N LYS A 656 -30.86 6.59 14.12
CA LYS A 656 -31.29 7.62 13.17
C LYS A 656 -32.45 7.14 12.30
N ILE A 657 -32.40 5.89 11.83
CA ILE A 657 -33.47 5.28 11.04
C ILE A 657 -34.76 5.15 11.85
N VAL A 658 -34.68 4.68 13.10
CA VAL A 658 -35.85 4.54 13.97
C VAL A 658 -36.50 5.91 14.24
N LYS A 659 -35.70 6.95 14.48
CA LYS A 659 -36.20 8.32 14.68
C LYS A 659 -36.87 8.89 13.42
N SER A 660 -36.27 8.72 12.24
CA SER A 660 -36.85 9.22 10.98
C SER A 660 -38.12 8.50 10.55
N ALA A 661 -38.31 7.22 10.93
CA ALA A 661 -39.52 6.46 10.63
C ALA A 661 -40.81 6.99 11.29
N SER A 662 -40.69 7.94 12.23
CA SER A 662 -41.82 8.56 12.95
C SER A 662 -42.26 9.92 12.40
N VAL A 663 -41.55 10.48 11.43
CA VAL A 663 -41.79 11.82 10.87
C VAL A 663 -42.56 11.70 9.55
N SER A 664 -43.51 12.62 9.30
CA SER A 664 -44.34 12.61 8.10
C SER A 664 -43.49 12.82 6.84
N ASP A 665 -43.16 11.74 6.14
CA ASP A 665 -42.45 11.78 4.87
C ASP A 665 -43.40 11.40 3.72
N LYS A 666 -43.42 12.18 2.65
CA LYS A 666 -44.27 11.92 1.48
C LYS A 666 -43.73 10.69 0.74
N SER A 667 -44.32 9.52 0.98
CA SER A 667 -43.94 8.28 0.29
C SER A 667 -44.17 8.42 -1.23
N GLY A 668 -43.10 8.45 -2.02
CA GLY A 668 -43.15 8.42 -3.47
C GLY A 668 -43.58 7.04 -3.99
N LYS A 669 -44.40 7.01 -5.05
CA LYS A 669 -44.75 5.78 -5.76
C LYS A 669 -43.49 5.16 -6.39
N PRO A 670 -43.35 3.81 -6.44
CA PRO A 670 -42.20 3.15 -7.05
C PRO A 670 -42.05 3.55 -8.53
N LYS A 671 -40.91 4.16 -8.88
CA LYS A 671 -40.55 4.48 -10.28
C LYS A 671 -39.98 3.24 -10.99
N ARG A 672 -40.27 3.11 -12.29
CA ARG A 672 -39.91 1.95 -13.13
C ARG A 672 -38.40 1.68 -13.18
N LYS A 673 -38.03 0.39 -13.24
CA LYS A 673 -36.68 -0.19 -13.29
C LYS A 673 -35.69 0.56 -14.20
N HIS A 674 -34.51 0.91 -13.69
CA HIS A 674 -33.32 1.10 -14.52
C HIS A 674 -32.76 -0.27 -14.92
N GLN A 675 -32.84 -0.60 -16.22
CA GLN A 675 -32.06 -1.69 -16.81
C GLN A 675 -30.62 -1.19 -17.01
N THR A 676 -29.79 -1.29 -15.98
CA THR A 676 -28.34 -1.24 -16.15
C THR A 676 -27.86 -2.65 -16.45
N SER A 677 -27.82 -3.02 -17.74
CA SER A 677 -27.22 -4.29 -18.17
C SER A 677 -25.71 -4.21 -17.96
N ASN A 678 -25.19 -5.00 -17.02
CA ASN A 678 -23.76 -5.06 -16.79
C ASN A 678 -23.12 -5.91 -17.90
N THR A 679 -22.47 -5.27 -18.88
CA THR A 679 -22.00 -5.93 -20.13
C THR A 679 -20.79 -6.83 -19.94
N LYS A 680 -20.03 -6.71 -18.83
CA LYS A 680 -18.77 -7.46 -18.60
C LYS A 680 -18.91 -8.69 -17.69
N VAL A 681 -19.78 -8.64 -16.68
CA VAL A 681 -20.13 -9.80 -15.84
C VAL A 681 -21.65 -9.84 -15.69
N PRO A 682 -22.38 -10.43 -16.66
CA PRO A 682 -23.84 -10.38 -16.69
C PRO A 682 -24.49 -11.17 -15.55
N GLU A 683 -23.71 -12.02 -14.90
CA GLU A 683 -24.11 -12.97 -13.86
C GLU A 683 -24.17 -12.32 -12.46
N LEU A 684 -23.60 -11.12 -12.31
CA LEU A 684 -23.60 -10.36 -11.06
C LEU A 684 -24.65 -9.27 -11.09
N THR A 685 -25.40 -9.17 -10.00
CA THR A 685 -26.32 -8.06 -9.74
C THR A 685 -25.52 -6.75 -9.60
N PRO A 686 -25.87 -5.68 -10.36
CA PRO A 686 -25.19 -4.39 -10.25
C PRO A 686 -25.21 -3.83 -8.84
N VAL A 687 -24.09 -3.25 -8.39
CA VAL A 687 -23.93 -2.73 -7.01
C VAL A 687 -24.94 -1.62 -6.68
N GLN A 688 -25.39 -0.88 -7.69
CA GLN A 688 -26.41 0.17 -7.55
C GLN A 688 -27.71 -0.38 -6.95
N GLN A 689 -28.06 -1.64 -7.24
CA GLN A 689 -29.24 -2.29 -6.65
C GLN A 689 -29.08 -2.60 -5.15
N PHE A 690 -27.88 -2.44 -4.57
CA PHE A 690 -27.69 -2.53 -3.13
C PHE A 690 -27.56 -1.15 -2.47
N ALA A 691 -27.39 -0.08 -3.26
CA ALA A 691 -27.16 1.28 -2.78
C ALA A 691 -28.41 2.18 -2.87
N GLU A 692 -29.10 2.16 -4.01
CA GLU A 692 -30.20 3.06 -4.36
C GLU A 692 -31.56 2.49 -3.96
N ILE A 693 -31.82 2.30 -2.66
CA ILE A 693 -32.90 1.44 -2.17
C ILE A 693 -34.32 2.03 -2.23
N GLU A 694 -34.50 3.27 -2.71
CA GLU A 694 -35.81 3.95 -2.83
C GLU A 694 -36.81 3.12 -3.66
N TYR A 695 -36.34 2.41 -4.69
CA TYR A 695 -37.22 1.58 -5.53
C TYR A 695 -37.87 0.40 -4.78
N GLN A 696 -37.36 0.05 -3.59
CA GLN A 696 -37.95 -0.97 -2.71
C GLN A 696 -39.07 -0.41 -1.82
N GLY A 697 -39.46 0.86 -2.02
CA GLY A 697 -40.44 1.56 -1.20
C GLY A 697 -39.87 2.09 0.11
N ILE A 698 -38.55 2.27 0.19
CA ILE A 698 -37.85 2.90 1.32
C ILE A 698 -37.79 4.42 1.08
N SER A 699 -37.90 5.23 2.12
CA SER A 699 -37.87 6.69 1.97
C SER A 699 -36.50 7.21 1.53
N GLN A 700 -36.46 8.35 0.84
CA GLN A 700 -35.21 8.97 0.40
C GLN A 700 -34.29 9.35 1.57
N ALA A 701 -34.87 9.68 2.73
CA ALA A 701 -34.11 9.92 3.96
C ALA A 701 -33.38 8.65 4.45
N HIS A 702 -34.06 7.50 4.42
CA HIS A 702 -33.48 6.21 4.79
C HIS A 702 -32.42 5.76 3.78
N GLU A 703 -32.64 5.98 2.48
CA GLU A 703 -31.63 5.69 1.45
C GLU A 703 -30.34 6.47 1.68
N LYS A 704 -30.41 7.78 1.92
CA LYS A 704 -29.22 8.60 2.18
C LYS A 704 -28.44 8.12 3.41
N LEU A 705 -29.15 7.71 4.47
CA LEU A 705 -28.54 7.13 5.67
C LEU A 705 -27.88 5.78 5.37
N TRP A 706 -28.56 4.90 4.63
CA TRP A 706 -28.05 3.60 4.21
C TRP A 706 -26.80 3.75 3.33
N ALA A 707 -26.89 4.52 2.24
CA ALA A 707 -25.79 4.74 1.31
C ALA A 707 -24.55 5.27 2.03
N LYS A 708 -24.71 6.19 2.99
CA LYS A 708 -23.61 6.69 3.82
C LYS A 708 -23.01 5.61 4.73
N HIS A 709 -23.84 4.75 5.33
CA HIS A 709 -23.41 3.67 6.22
C HIS A 709 -22.62 2.59 5.46
N VAL A 710 -23.11 2.18 4.28
CA VAL A 710 -22.54 1.07 3.51
C VAL A 710 -21.59 1.49 2.39
N VAL A 711 -21.26 2.78 2.24
CA VAL A 711 -20.39 3.30 1.15
C VAL A 711 -19.08 2.52 1.03
N ARG A 712 -18.46 2.17 2.17
CA ARG A 712 -17.20 1.40 2.18
C ARG A 712 -17.39 -0.04 1.68
N LEU A 713 -18.53 -0.67 1.98
CA LEU A 713 -18.88 -1.99 1.43
C LEU A 713 -19.16 -1.92 -0.07
N ILE A 714 -19.79 -0.84 -0.54
CA ILE A 714 -20.03 -0.61 -1.97
C ILE A 714 -18.70 -0.46 -2.72
N THR A 715 -17.75 0.31 -2.19
CA THR A 715 -16.41 0.43 -2.78
C THR A 715 -15.70 -0.93 -2.81
N CYS A 716 -15.76 -1.69 -1.72
CA CYS A 716 -15.22 -3.05 -1.67
C CYS A 716 -15.83 -3.97 -2.74
N TYR A 717 -17.15 -3.93 -2.92
CA TYR A 717 -17.85 -4.67 -3.99
C TYR A 717 -17.31 -4.28 -5.38
N GLN A 718 -17.13 -2.98 -5.64
CA GLN A 718 -16.60 -2.48 -6.91
C GLN A 718 -15.16 -2.92 -7.14
N ASP A 719 -14.31 -2.90 -6.12
CA ASP A 719 -12.93 -3.37 -6.20
C ASP A 719 -12.88 -4.86 -6.56
N ILE A 720 -13.74 -5.69 -5.95
CA ILE A 720 -13.85 -7.11 -6.27
C ILE A 720 -14.39 -7.33 -7.68
N PHE A 721 -15.37 -6.53 -8.11
CA PHE A 721 -15.88 -6.56 -9.48
C PHE A 721 -14.77 -6.27 -10.51
N MET A 722 -13.87 -5.33 -10.21
CA MET A 722 -12.70 -5.06 -11.05
C MET A 722 -11.72 -6.24 -11.10
N ILE A 723 -11.56 -6.97 -9.99
CA ILE A 723 -10.80 -8.23 -9.97
C ILE A 723 -11.46 -9.27 -10.88
N MET A 724 -12.77 -9.47 -10.73
CA MET A 724 -13.52 -10.48 -11.50
C MET A 724 -13.49 -10.20 -13.00
N THR A 725 -13.68 -8.95 -13.41
CA THR A 725 -13.56 -8.54 -14.83
C THR A 725 -12.16 -8.80 -15.36
N GLY A 726 -11.11 -8.46 -14.61
CA GLY A 726 -9.72 -8.76 -14.97
C GLY A 726 -9.41 -10.25 -15.11
N THR A 727 -10.07 -11.12 -14.32
CA THR A 727 -9.91 -12.59 -14.40
C THR A 727 -10.61 -13.25 -15.58
N LYS A 728 -11.67 -12.65 -16.13
CA LYS A 728 -12.35 -13.16 -17.35
C LYS A 728 -11.56 -12.88 -18.64
N ASP A 729 -10.67 -11.89 -18.62
CA ASP A 729 -9.87 -11.48 -19.77
C ASP A 729 -8.37 -11.34 -19.41
N PRO A 730 -7.66 -12.46 -19.17
CA PRO A 730 -6.25 -12.39 -18.83
C PRO A 730 -5.41 -11.87 -20.01
N PRO A 731 -4.29 -11.15 -19.76
CA PRO A 731 -3.52 -10.44 -20.80
C PRO A 731 -3.00 -11.31 -21.96
N TYR A 732 -2.89 -12.62 -21.75
CA TYR A 732 -2.44 -13.57 -22.76
C TYR A 732 -3.57 -14.18 -23.60
N LYS A 733 -4.85 -14.01 -23.22
CA LYS A 733 -6.01 -14.60 -23.91
C LYS A 733 -6.14 -14.12 -25.36
N HIS A 734 -5.96 -12.82 -25.60
CA HIS A 734 -6.02 -12.22 -26.94
C HIS A 734 -5.05 -12.86 -27.93
N ALA A 735 -3.84 -13.22 -27.49
CA ALA A 735 -2.88 -13.91 -28.34
C ALA A 735 -3.34 -15.33 -28.72
N PHE A 736 -4.02 -16.04 -27.81
CA PHE A 736 -4.60 -17.35 -28.10
C PHE A 736 -5.82 -17.25 -29.02
N ASP A 737 -6.70 -16.27 -28.81
CA ASP A 737 -7.84 -16.04 -29.68
C ASP A 737 -7.38 -15.74 -31.12
N ALA A 738 -6.36 -14.88 -31.29
CA ALA A 738 -5.74 -14.62 -32.59
C ALA A 738 -5.08 -15.87 -33.19
N ALA A 739 -4.42 -16.70 -32.37
CA ALA A 739 -3.82 -17.95 -32.82
C ALA A 739 -4.86 -18.95 -33.34
N VAL A 740 -6.01 -19.08 -32.68
CA VAL A 740 -7.13 -19.94 -33.13
C VAL A 740 -7.68 -19.46 -34.47
N VAL A 741 -7.91 -18.15 -34.60
CA VAL A 741 -8.41 -17.56 -35.86
C VAL A 741 -7.45 -17.85 -37.01
N ASN A 742 -6.15 -17.70 -36.80
CA ASN A 742 -5.15 -17.97 -37.84
C ASN A 742 -5.05 -19.46 -38.19
N LEU A 743 -5.12 -20.36 -37.21
CA LEU A 743 -5.16 -21.81 -37.47
C LEU A 743 -6.37 -22.21 -38.29
N TYR A 744 -7.54 -21.63 -37.99
CA TYR A 744 -8.75 -21.88 -38.76
C TYR A 744 -8.58 -21.41 -40.21
N ARG A 745 -8.05 -20.20 -40.44
CA ARG A 745 -7.77 -19.68 -41.79
C ARG A 745 -6.82 -20.58 -42.59
N VAL A 746 -5.79 -21.15 -41.95
CA VAL A 746 -4.86 -22.07 -42.61
C VAL A 746 -5.55 -23.38 -42.97
N LYS A 747 -6.38 -23.96 -42.08
CA LYS A 747 -7.14 -25.18 -42.39
C LYS A 747 -8.14 -24.99 -43.52
N SER A 748 -8.93 -23.91 -43.47
CA SER A 748 -9.90 -23.59 -44.52
C SER A 748 -9.25 -23.30 -45.87
N ALA A 749 -7.96 -22.97 -45.92
CA ALA A 749 -7.21 -22.82 -47.17
C ALA A 749 -6.63 -24.14 -47.71
N MET A 750 -6.61 -25.21 -46.90
CA MET A 750 -6.08 -26.53 -47.28
C MET A 750 -7.18 -27.55 -47.66
N GLU A 751 -8.42 -27.35 -47.20
CA GLU A 751 -9.56 -28.22 -47.49
C GLU A 751 -10.49 -27.54 -48.52
N ASN A 752 -10.61 -28.10 -49.73
CA ASN A 752 -11.42 -27.56 -50.83
C ASN A 752 -12.88 -28.07 -50.87
N ASP A 753 -13.34 -28.84 -49.87
CA ASP A 753 -14.70 -29.41 -49.85
C ASP A 753 -15.66 -28.59 -49.00
N ILE A 754 -16.55 -27.86 -49.69
CA ILE A 754 -17.65 -27.06 -49.10
C ILE A 754 -18.65 -27.95 -48.34
N ASP A 755 -18.78 -29.23 -48.73
CA ASP A 755 -19.72 -30.18 -48.12
C ASP A 755 -19.31 -30.64 -46.71
N ASP A 756 -18.01 -30.66 -46.38
CA ASP A 756 -17.56 -30.97 -45.01
C ASP A 756 -17.75 -29.78 -44.07
N ILE A 757 -17.73 -28.54 -44.58
CA ILE A 757 -18.07 -27.33 -43.81
C ILE A 757 -19.56 -27.34 -43.45
N LEU A 758 -20.44 -27.73 -44.36
CA LEU A 758 -21.88 -27.85 -44.12
C LEU A 758 -22.21 -29.01 -43.16
N ASN A 759 -21.56 -30.16 -43.30
CA ASN A 759 -21.70 -31.28 -42.36
C ASN A 759 -21.17 -30.97 -40.95
N LEU A 760 -20.14 -30.12 -40.82
CA LEU A 760 -19.66 -29.59 -39.54
C LEU A 760 -20.67 -28.62 -38.91
N VAL A 761 -21.32 -27.78 -39.71
CA VAL A 761 -22.39 -26.87 -39.25
C VAL A 761 -23.64 -27.68 -38.83
N GLU A 762 -24.00 -28.75 -39.52
CA GLU A 762 -25.10 -29.64 -39.09
C GLU A 762 -24.76 -30.46 -37.84
N ARG A 763 -23.48 -30.84 -37.64
CA ARG A 763 -23.01 -31.41 -36.36
C ARG A 763 -23.00 -30.41 -35.21
N MET A 764 -22.97 -29.10 -35.49
CA MET A 764 -23.12 -28.04 -34.47
C MET A 764 -24.56 -27.90 -33.96
N ASP A 765 -25.56 -28.39 -34.70
CA ASP A 765 -26.98 -28.33 -34.31
C ASP A 765 -27.52 -29.65 -33.71
N THR A 766 -26.85 -30.79 -33.93
CA THR A 766 -27.32 -32.11 -33.46
C THR A 766 -26.87 -32.50 -32.05
N LEU A 767 -25.93 -31.78 -31.43
CA LEU A 767 -25.58 -31.94 -30.01
C LEU A 767 -26.49 -31.05 -29.15
N ASN A 768 -27.67 -31.59 -28.81
CA ASN A 768 -28.60 -31.05 -27.81
C ASN A 768 -27.96 -31.01 -26.40
N LEU A 769 -27.08 -30.03 -26.17
CA LEU A 769 -26.66 -29.57 -24.85
C LEU A 769 -27.17 -28.15 -24.68
N SER A 770 -28.11 -27.98 -23.75
CA SER A 770 -28.78 -26.73 -23.37
C SER A 770 -27.83 -25.75 -22.65
N GLY A 771 -26.70 -25.40 -23.26
CA GLY A 771 -25.70 -24.48 -22.72
C GLY A 771 -25.50 -23.27 -23.63
N SER A 772 -25.45 -22.10 -23.01
CA SER A 772 -25.17 -20.78 -23.62
C SER A 772 -24.13 -20.81 -24.75
N SER A 773 -24.32 -19.97 -25.77
CA SER A 773 -23.44 -19.65 -26.93
C SER A 773 -21.92 -19.68 -26.65
N TYR A 774 -21.53 -19.42 -25.41
CA TYR A 774 -20.16 -19.49 -24.89
C TYR A 774 -19.50 -20.88 -25.01
N MET A 775 -20.24 -21.98 -24.77
CA MET A 775 -19.68 -23.33 -24.77
C MET A 775 -19.35 -23.86 -26.18
N ARG A 776 -20.14 -23.45 -27.19
CA ARG A 776 -19.86 -23.76 -28.61
C ARG A 776 -18.54 -23.11 -29.07
N LYS A 777 -18.24 -21.89 -28.62
CA LYS A 777 -16.96 -21.20 -28.92
C LYS A 777 -15.76 -21.89 -28.24
N LEU A 778 -15.92 -22.34 -27.00
CA LEU A 778 -14.85 -23.01 -26.24
C LEU A 778 -14.47 -24.39 -26.79
N ALA A 779 -15.42 -25.16 -27.32
CA ALA A 779 -15.14 -26.46 -27.93
C ALA A 779 -14.31 -26.34 -29.22
N LEU A 780 -14.67 -25.40 -30.11
CA LEU A 780 -13.93 -25.14 -31.35
C LEU A 780 -12.49 -24.65 -31.09
N GLN A 781 -12.33 -23.77 -30.08
CA GLN A 781 -11.02 -23.31 -29.62
C GLN A 781 -10.16 -24.45 -29.06
N ARG A 782 -10.77 -25.40 -28.35
CA ARG A 782 -10.09 -26.57 -27.75
C ARG A 782 -9.48 -27.48 -28.81
N ASP A 783 -10.26 -27.81 -29.84
CA ASP A 783 -9.82 -28.74 -30.89
C ASP A 783 -8.72 -28.14 -31.77
N CYS A 784 -8.79 -26.83 -32.07
CA CYS A 784 -7.74 -26.15 -32.84
C CYS A 784 -6.42 -26.04 -32.06
N LEU A 785 -6.47 -25.72 -30.76
CA LEU A 785 -5.28 -25.54 -29.93
C LEU A 785 -4.63 -26.89 -29.55
N GLN A 786 -5.41 -27.96 -29.34
CA GLN A 786 -4.87 -29.29 -29.04
C GLN A 786 -3.99 -29.84 -30.18
N GLN A 787 -4.32 -29.56 -31.44
CA GLN A 787 -3.54 -30.06 -32.59
C GLN A 787 -2.14 -29.45 -32.70
N VAL A 788 -1.96 -28.21 -32.24
CA VAL A 788 -0.64 -27.56 -32.12
C VAL A 788 -0.01 -27.75 -30.75
N GLY A 789 -0.65 -28.55 -29.89
CA GLY A 789 -0.21 -28.86 -28.54
C GLY A 789 -0.33 -27.69 -27.56
N ILE A 790 -1.09 -26.63 -27.86
CA ILE A 790 -1.19 -25.46 -27.00
C ILE A 790 -2.29 -25.69 -25.95
N PRO A 791 -2.02 -25.58 -24.63
CA PRO A 791 -3.07 -25.67 -23.63
C PRO A 791 -4.03 -24.48 -23.77
N LEU A 792 -5.34 -24.73 -23.62
CA LEU A 792 -6.33 -23.67 -23.57
C LEU A 792 -5.92 -22.61 -22.54
N PRO A 793 -6.12 -21.31 -22.81
CA PRO A 793 -6.05 -20.29 -21.77
C PRO A 793 -7.15 -20.61 -20.75
N VAL A 794 -6.78 -21.36 -19.72
CA VAL A 794 -7.66 -21.61 -18.58
C VAL A 794 -7.88 -20.24 -17.96
N ILE A 795 -9.09 -19.67 -18.13
CA ILE A 795 -9.60 -18.65 -17.22
C ILE A 795 -9.27 -19.21 -15.85
N SER A 796 -8.54 -18.44 -15.05
CA SER A 796 -8.17 -18.84 -13.71
C SER A 796 -9.45 -18.90 -12.86
N HIS A 797 -10.27 -19.91 -13.08
CA HIS A 797 -11.58 -20.10 -12.48
C HIS A 797 -11.44 -20.14 -10.96
N GLY A 798 -10.33 -20.66 -10.43
CA GLY A 798 -10.02 -20.58 -9.00
C GLY A 798 -9.96 -19.14 -8.46
N MET A 799 -9.30 -18.19 -9.15
CA MET A 799 -9.30 -16.78 -8.70
C MET A 799 -10.65 -16.10 -8.92
N TYR A 800 -11.33 -16.41 -10.02
CA TYR A 800 -12.66 -15.89 -10.28
C TYR A 800 -13.66 -16.34 -9.20
N ILE A 801 -13.67 -17.63 -8.85
CA ILE A 801 -14.51 -18.20 -7.80
C ILE A 801 -14.19 -17.58 -6.45
N LYS A 802 -12.90 -17.44 -6.10
CA LYS A 802 -12.49 -16.78 -4.84
C LYS A 802 -12.95 -15.33 -4.77
N ALA A 803 -12.78 -14.55 -5.83
CA ALA A 803 -13.27 -13.17 -5.88
C ALA A 803 -14.81 -13.13 -5.78
N PHE A 804 -15.51 -14.04 -6.44
CA PHE A 804 -16.97 -14.13 -6.34
C PHE A 804 -17.41 -14.48 -4.90
N LEU A 805 -16.75 -15.41 -4.22
CA LEU A 805 -17.04 -15.70 -2.81
C LEU A 805 -16.83 -14.48 -1.90
N GLU A 806 -15.87 -13.59 -2.18
CA GLU A 806 -15.76 -12.33 -1.45
C GLU A 806 -16.92 -11.36 -1.71
N ILE A 807 -17.50 -11.36 -2.92
CA ILE A 807 -18.77 -10.65 -3.16
C ILE A 807 -19.87 -11.20 -2.26
N ILE A 808 -19.95 -12.53 -2.10
CA ILE A 808 -20.93 -13.15 -1.19
C ILE A 808 -20.70 -12.68 0.25
N ASN A 809 -19.45 -12.57 0.71
CA ASN A 809 -19.14 -12.05 2.04
C ASN A 809 -19.63 -10.60 2.20
N VAL A 810 -19.38 -9.73 1.21
CA VAL A 810 -19.90 -8.34 1.22
C VAL A 810 -21.43 -8.33 1.28
N GLN A 811 -22.11 -9.18 0.50
CA GLN A 811 -23.58 -9.28 0.51
C GLN A 811 -24.12 -9.79 1.85
N LYS A 812 -23.46 -10.78 2.48
CA LYS A 812 -23.78 -11.27 3.82
C LYS A 812 -23.64 -10.16 4.86
N THR A 813 -22.59 -9.34 4.79
CA THR A 813 -22.42 -8.18 5.69
C THR A 813 -23.54 -7.15 5.47
N MET A 814 -23.88 -6.82 4.21
CA MET A 814 -25.01 -5.93 3.91
C MET A 814 -26.33 -6.47 4.45
N PHE A 815 -26.57 -7.78 4.33
CA PHE A 815 -27.73 -8.44 4.90
C PHE A 815 -27.78 -8.29 6.42
N MET A 816 -26.67 -8.50 7.13
CA MET A 816 -26.62 -8.36 8.59
C MET A 816 -26.95 -6.93 9.04
N GLU A 817 -26.43 -5.92 8.36
CA GLU A 817 -26.74 -4.52 8.66
C GLU A 817 -28.22 -4.20 8.39
N ALA A 818 -28.80 -4.69 7.29
CA ALA A 818 -30.23 -4.53 7.00
C ALA A 818 -31.12 -5.28 8.02
N LYS A 819 -30.71 -6.47 8.45
CA LYS A 819 -31.40 -7.25 9.48
C LYS A 819 -31.46 -6.50 10.82
N HIS A 820 -30.36 -5.87 11.24
CA HIS A 820 -30.36 -5.06 12.47
C HIS A 820 -31.31 -3.86 12.40
N VAL A 821 -31.48 -3.26 11.22
CA VAL A 821 -32.49 -2.21 11.01
C VAL A 821 -33.90 -2.78 11.18
N VAL A 822 -34.19 -3.95 10.62
CA VAL A 822 -35.48 -4.63 10.79
C VAL A 822 -35.75 -4.95 12.26
N GLU A 823 -34.78 -5.52 12.98
CA GLU A 823 -34.88 -5.86 14.41
C GLU A 823 -35.20 -4.62 15.27
N ALA A 824 -34.54 -3.50 14.99
CA ALA A 824 -34.75 -2.27 15.73
C ALA A 824 -36.09 -1.59 15.42
N LEU A 825 -36.51 -1.58 14.14
CA LEU A 825 -37.83 -1.08 13.74
C LEU A 825 -38.96 -1.92 14.32
N ASP A 826 -38.79 -3.25 14.38
CA ASP A 826 -39.76 -4.17 14.99
C ASP A 826 -39.88 -3.93 16.51
N SER A 827 -38.73 -3.80 17.19
CA SER A 827 -38.68 -3.50 18.64
C SER A 827 -39.32 -2.15 18.97
N ALA A 828 -39.00 -1.10 18.21
CA ALA A 828 -39.59 0.23 18.38
C ALA A 828 -41.09 0.26 18.06
N LEU A 829 -41.53 -0.53 17.07
CA LEU A 829 -42.96 -0.66 16.75
C LEU A 829 -43.71 -1.37 17.89
N LEU A 830 -43.15 -2.45 18.44
CA LEU A 830 -43.71 -3.15 19.60
C LEU A 830 -43.89 -2.21 20.80
N GLU A 831 -42.89 -1.37 21.09
CA GLU A 831 -42.97 -0.37 22.17
C GLU A 831 -44.05 0.69 21.91
N LYS A 832 -44.17 1.20 20.68
CA LYS A 832 -45.25 2.14 20.30
C LYS A 832 -46.63 1.51 20.40
N ILE A 833 -46.78 0.24 19.97
CA ILE A 833 -48.03 -0.49 20.09
C ILE A 833 -48.40 -0.64 21.58
N LYS A 834 -47.45 -0.97 22.46
CA LYS A 834 -47.69 -1.00 23.92
C LYS A 834 -48.23 0.33 24.44
N LEU A 835 -47.65 1.47 24.03
CA LEU A 835 -48.07 2.80 24.47
C LEU A 835 -49.45 3.23 23.93
N LEU A 836 -49.81 2.84 22.71
CA LEU A 836 -51.09 3.21 22.08
C LEU A 836 -52.28 2.37 22.55
N TYR A 837 -52.02 1.13 23.00
CA TYR A 837 -53.05 0.29 23.60
C TYR A 837 -53.66 0.90 24.87
N LEU A 838 -52.94 1.79 25.56
CA LEU A 838 -53.46 2.57 26.69
C LEU A 838 -54.39 3.74 26.29
N ARG A 839 -54.47 4.10 24.99
CA ARG A 839 -55.18 5.31 24.50
C ARG A 839 -56.29 5.05 23.47
N ASN A 840 -56.58 3.78 23.14
CA ASN A 840 -57.70 3.38 22.26
C ASN A 840 -57.77 4.04 20.87
N ASN A 841 -56.64 4.46 20.27
CA ASN A 841 -56.59 4.95 18.89
C ASN A 841 -55.29 4.57 18.18
N VAL A 842 -55.38 4.03 16.96
CA VAL A 842 -54.22 3.81 16.07
C VAL A 842 -54.00 5.07 15.24
N ASP A 843 -52.98 5.84 15.57
CA ASP A 843 -52.61 7.08 14.87
C ASP A 843 -51.86 6.80 13.55
N ILE A 844 -51.89 7.77 12.62
CA ILE A 844 -51.22 7.78 11.30
C ILE A 844 -49.71 7.49 11.42
N ALA A 845 -49.07 7.96 12.50
CA ALA A 845 -47.66 7.71 12.79
C ALA A 845 -47.31 6.22 12.98
N THR A 846 -48.27 5.41 13.45
CA THR A 846 -48.11 3.96 13.63
C THR A 846 -48.17 3.24 12.31
N GLN A 847 -49.08 3.66 11.42
CA GLN A 847 -49.19 3.11 10.07
C GLN A 847 -47.93 3.40 9.22
N GLN A 848 -47.33 4.58 9.38
CA GLN A 848 -46.05 4.91 8.74
C GLN A 848 -44.89 4.07 9.27
N SER A 849 -44.82 3.86 10.59
CA SER A 849 -43.80 3.00 11.21
C SER A 849 -43.91 1.55 10.69
N ILE A 850 -45.14 1.06 10.53
CA ILE A 850 -45.45 -0.26 9.94
C ILE A 850 -45.00 -0.34 8.48
N ASN A 851 -45.32 0.67 7.67
CA ASN A 851 -44.93 0.69 6.25
C ASN A 851 -43.41 0.71 6.08
N SER A 852 -42.70 1.54 6.87
CA SER A 852 -41.23 1.60 6.86
C SER A 852 -40.60 0.25 7.22
N ARG A 853 -41.07 -0.39 8.29
CA ARG A 853 -40.65 -1.74 8.68
C ARG A 853 -40.81 -2.74 7.53
N ASN A 854 -41.98 -2.77 6.90
CA ASN A 854 -42.28 -3.70 5.81
C ASN A 854 -41.42 -3.45 4.56
N SER A 855 -41.09 -2.19 4.25
CA SER A 855 -40.14 -1.87 3.17
C SER A 855 -38.73 -2.39 3.46
N TRP A 856 -38.24 -2.24 4.70
CA TRP A 856 -36.94 -2.78 5.12
C TRP A 856 -36.90 -4.32 5.11
N ILE A 857 -38.00 -4.99 5.47
CA ILE A 857 -38.11 -6.46 5.34
C ILE A 857 -37.98 -6.89 3.87
N ARG A 858 -38.70 -6.22 2.95
CA ARG A 858 -38.61 -6.52 1.50
C ARG A 858 -37.20 -6.33 0.95
N PHE A 859 -36.52 -5.25 1.35
CA PHE A 859 -35.15 -5.00 0.94
C PHE A 859 -34.17 -6.04 1.51
N THR A 860 -34.31 -6.40 2.78
CA THR A 860 -33.48 -7.43 3.42
C THR A 860 -33.67 -8.80 2.75
N ARG A 861 -34.92 -9.14 2.39
CA ARG A 861 -35.24 -10.34 1.59
C ARG A 861 -34.56 -10.28 0.23
N PHE A 862 -34.65 -9.15 -0.47
CA PHE A 862 -34.03 -8.96 -1.79
C PHE A 862 -32.51 -9.23 -1.76
N ILE A 863 -31.80 -8.78 -0.71
CA ILE A 863 -30.36 -9.06 -0.56
C ILE A 863 -30.11 -10.58 -0.50
N LEU A 864 -30.87 -11.30 0.32
CA LEU A 864 -30.74 -12.75 0.46
C LEU A 864 -31.07 -13.50 -0.83
N GLU A 865 -32.17 -13.14 -1.50
CA GLU A 865 -32.55 -13.73 -2.79
C GLU A 865 -31.44 -13.59 -3.82
N LYS A 866 -30.83 -12.40 -3.92
CA LYS A 866 -29.69 -12.15 -4.81
C LYS A 866 -28.43 -12.88 -4.40
N THR A 867 -28.19 -13.01 -3.10
CA THR A 867 -27.05 -13.80 -2.59
C THR A 867 -27.20 -15.27 -2.94
N ILE A 868 -28.42 -15.83 -2.84
CA ILE A 868 -28.73 -17.21 -3.21
C ILE A 868 -28.58 -17.42 -4.73
N GLU A 869 -29.07 -16.49 -5.55
CA GLU A 869 -28.92 -16.53 -7.02
C GLU A 869 -27.43 -16.56 -7.42
N HIS A 870 -26.63 -15.68 -6.84
CA HIS A 870 -25.19 -15.64 -7.05
C HIS A 870 -24.48 -16.93 -6.62
N LEU A 871 -24.81 -17.48 -5.44
CA LEU A 871 -24.22 -18.73 -4.95
C LEU A 871 -24.55 -19.93 -5.84
N LYS A 872 -25.76 -20.00 -6.42
CA LYS A 872 -26.13 -21.05 -7.39
C LYS A 872 -25.24 -20.98 -8.63
N ILE A 873 -25.00 -19.79 -9.16
CA ILE A 873 -24.12 -19.57 -10.32
C ILE A 873 -22.68 -20.03 -9.99
N ILE A 874 -22.14 -19.68 -8.82
CA ILE A 874 -20.81 -20.13 -8.39
C ILE A 874 -20.74 -21.65 -8.32
N CYS A 875 -21.76 -22.30 -7.75
CA CYS A 875 -21.83 -23.75 -7.66
C CYS A 875 -21.80 -24.42 -9.04
N GLU A 876 -22.53 -23.88 -10.02
CA GLU A 876 -22.53 -24.36 -11.41
C GLU A 876 -21.16 -24.19 -12.05
N ILE A 877 -20.58 -22.99 -11.99
CA ILE A 877 -19.25 -22.70 -12.54
C ILE A 877 -18.19 -23.62 -11.93
N ALA A 878 -18.17 -23.77 -10.61
CA ALA A 878 -17.18 -24.61 -9.92
C ALA A 878 -17.32 -26.10 -10.28
N LYS A 879 -18.56 -26.57 -10.51
CA LYS A 879 -18.85 -27.95 -10.95
C LYS A 879 -18.38 -28.18 -12.39
N GLU A 880 -18.71 -27.28 -13.31
CA GLU A 880 -18.34 -27.39 -14.72
C GLU A 880 -16.82 -27.31 -14.93
N THR A 881 -16.16 -26.47 -14.13
CA THR A 881 -14.71 -26.24 -14.23
C THR A 881 -13.87 -27.27 -13.46
N LYS A 882 -14.50 -28.26 -12.83
CA LYS A 882 -13.87 -29.33 -12.02
C LYS A 882 -13.08 -28.83 -10.80
N TYR A 883 -13.44 -27.66 -10.25
CA TYR A 883 -12.90 -27.16 -8.99
C TYR A 883 -13.71 -27.73 -7.82
N TYR A 884 -13.56 -29.04 -7.57
CA TYR A 884 -14.39 -29.77 -6.60
C TYR A 884 -14.33 -29.20 -5.18
N ARG A 885 -13.15 -28.77 -4.73
CA ARG A 885 -12.98 -28.15 -3.41
C ARG A 885 -13.82 -26.88 -3.28
N ASP A 886 -13.66 -25.95 -4.22
CA ASP A 886 -14.40 -24.69 -4.20
C ASP A 886 -15.91 -24.91 -4.40
N HIS A 887 -16.30 -25.91 -5.18
CA HIS A 887 -17.70 -26.34 -5.31
C HIS A 887 -18.29 -26.80 -3.98
N SER A 888 -17.54 -27.59 -3.20
CA SER A 888 -17.99 -28.05 -1.87
C SER A 888 -18.17 -26.87 -0.90
N PHE A 889 -17.23 -25.92 -0.88
CA PHE A 889 -17.35 -24.70 -0.06
C PHE A 889 -18.54 -23.82 -0.49
N ALA A 890 -18.69 -23.53 -1.78
CA ALA A 890 -19.81 -22.73 -2.28
C ALA A 890 -21.17 -23.41 -1.99
N SER A 891 -21.22 -24.74 -2.08
CA SER A 891 -22.43 -25.52 -1.79
C SER A 891 -22.81 -25.47 -0.30
N LEU A 892 -21.82 -25.46 0.60
CA LEU A 892 -22.03 -25.29 2.03
C LEU A 892 -22.53 -23.87 2.35
N GLU A 893 -21.87 -22.83 1.80
CA GLU A 893 -22.29 -21.43 1.93
C GLU A 893 -23.72 -21.22 1.43
N LEU A 894 -24.09 -21.83 0.29
CA LEU A 894 -25.45 -21.81 -0.23
C LEU A 894 -26.46 -22.38 0.77
N SER A 895 -26.14 -23.51 1.41
CA SER A 895 -27.02 -24.10 2.42
C SER A 895 -27.18 -23.20 3.66
N GLU A 896 -26.08 -22.61 4.16
CA GLU A 896 -26.12 -21.68 5.31
C GLU A 896 -26.98 -20.44 5.03
N VAL A 897 -26.83 -19.83 3.85
CA VAL A 897 -27.63 -18.67 3.45
C VAL A 897 -29.10 -19.07 3.25
N GLN A 898 -29.39 -20.26 2.72
CA GLN A 898 -30.77 -20.77 2.61
C GLN A 898 -31.43 -21.00 3.97
N CYS A 899 -30.71 -21.56 4.95
CA CYS A 899 -31.20 -21.67 6.33
C CYS A 899 -31.48 -20.29 6.94
N THR A 900 -30.57 -19.33 6.73
CA THR A 900 -30.73 -17.95 7.20
C THR A 900 -31.96 -17.28 6.57
N TYR A 901 -32.19 -17.51 5.29
CA TYR A 901 -33.38 -17.05 4.57
C TYR A 901 -34.67 -17.66 5.12
N GLY A 902 -34.68 -18.97 5.38
CA GLY A 902 -35.80 -19.65 6.02
C GLY A 902 -36.15 -19.05 7.39
N ARG A 903 -35.13 -18.86 8.26
CA ARG A 903 -35.30 -18.22 9.58
C ARG A 903 -35.84 -16.79 9.46
N PHE A 904 -35.30 -16.00 8.54
CA PHE A 904 -35.70 -14.59 8.35
C PHE A 904 -37.18 -14.48 7.94
N ILE A 905 -37.63 -15.29 6.98
CA ILE A 905 -39.02 -15.31 6.51
C ILE A 905 -39.98 -15.71 7.64
N LEU A 906 -39.65 -16.78 8.38
CA LEU A 906 -40.50 -17.21 9.49
C LEU A 906 -40.58 -16.17 10.61
N SER A 907 -39.53 -15.38 10.83
CA SER A 907 -39.44 -14.44 11.94
C SER A 907 -40.14 -13.11 11.66
N TYR A 908 -40.03 -12.57 10.44
CA TYR A 908 -40.38 -11.16 10.18
C TYR A 908 -41.51 -10.93 9.18
N GLU A 909 -41.85 -11.92 8.35
CA GLU A 909 -42.70 -11.71 7.18
C GLU A 909 -44.22 -11.90 7.42
N ILE A 910 -44.66 -12.24 8.64
CA ILE A 910 -46.06 -12.63 8.96
C ILE A 910 -46.88 -11.49 9.58
N VAL A 911 -46.67 -10.22 9.20
CA VAL A 911 -47.54 -9.14 9.70
C VAL A 911 -47.91 -8.15 8.59
N ASN A 912 -49.13 -8.31 8.09
CA ASN A 912 -50.08 -7.33 7.54
C ASN A 912 -50.76 -7.83 6.26
N ASP A 913 -51.95 -8.41 6.39
CA ASP A 913 -53.14 -7.88 5.73
C ASP A 913 -54.40 -8.59 6.27
N ARG A 914 -55.53 -7.89 6.26
CA ARG A 914 -56.82 -8.33 6.81
C ARG A 914 -57.52 -9.45 6.00
N GLU A 915 -56.80 -10.18 5.17
CA GLU A 915 -57.31 -11.38 4.48
C GLU A 915 -56.29 -12.53 4.58
N SER A 916 -56.71 -13.60 5.27
CA SER A 916 -56.07 -14.92 5.35
C SER A 916 -54.57 -14.97 5.73
N ALA A 917 -54.21 -14.49 6.92
CA ALA A 917 -52.90 -14.73 7.54
C ALA A 917 -52.50 -16.24 7.55
N SER A 918 -53.50 -17.13 7.60
CA SER A 918 -53.32 -18.59 7.56
C SER A 918 -52.80 -19.12 6.21
N GLU A 919 -53.29 -18.61 5.07
CA GLU A 919 -52.89 -19.10 3.75
C GLU A 919 -51.48 -18.63 3.36
N GLN A 920 -51.14 -17.39 3.74
CA GLN A 920 -49.80 -16.83 3.51
C GLN A 920 -48.75 -17.50 4.40
N ALA A 921 -49.08 -17.78 5.67
CA ALA A 921 -48.24 -18.58 6.56
C ALA A 921 -48.04 -20.01 6.03
N THR A 922 -49.08 -20.63 5.47
CA THR A 922 -49.00 -21.97 4.87
C THR A 922 -48.08 -21.98 3.64
N LYS A 923 -48.16 -20.95 2.78
CA LYS A 923 -47.28 -20.79 1.61
C LYS A 923 -45.82 -20.61 2.00
N MET A 924 -45.54 -19.82 3.04
CA MET A 924 -44.19 -19.62 3.58
C MET A 924 -43.63 -20.91 4.20
N LYS A 925 -44.43 -21.62 4.99
CA LYS A 925 -44.06 -22.94 5.54
C LYS A 925 -43.70 -23.93 4.43
N LYS A 926 -44.49 -23.99 3.35
CA LYS A 926 -44.20 -24.85 2.19
C LYS A 926 -42.87 -24.48 1.53
N LEU A 927 -42.56 -23.18 1.38
CA LEU A 927 -41.29 -22.72 0.83
C LEU A 927 -40.09 -23.16 1.71
N VAL A 928 -40.18 -22.99 3.03
CA VAL A 928 -39.12 -23.40 3.97
C VAL A 928 -38.88 -24.91 3.92
N LEU A 929 -39.95 -25.71 3.84
CA LEU A 929 -39.83 -27.17 3.70
C LEU A 929 -39.17 -27.58 2.38
N THR A 930 -39.45 -26.88 1.28
CA THR A 930 -38.74 -27.11 0.01
C THR A 930 -37.25 -26.79 0.14
N LEU A 931 -36.90 -25.68 0.80
CA LEU A 931 -35.50 -25.32 1.05
C LEU A 931 -34.77 -26.38 1.89
N CYS A 932 -35.42 -26.89 2.95
CA CYS A 932 -34.86 -27.94 3.80
C CYS A 932 -34.56 -29.21 2.99
N LYS A 933 -35.50 -29.64 2.13
CA LYS A 933 -35.30 -30.78 1.23
C LYS A 933 -34.17 -30.56 0.24
N ASP A 934 -34.07 -29.38 -0.36
CA ASP A 934 -32.99 -29.03 -1.28
C ASP A 934 -31.61 -29.12 -0.60
N ILE A 935 -31.49 -28.64 0.64
CA ILE A 935 -30.26 -28.70 1.44
C ILE A 935 -29.89 -30.15 1.75
N GLN A 936 -30.85 -30.96 2.21
CA GLN A 936 -30.64 -32.38 2.51
C GLN A 936 -30.17 -33.15 1.26
N GLN A 937 -30.82 -32.93 0.11
CA GLN A 937 -30.40 -33.54 -1.16
C GLN A 937 -28.98 -33.15 -1.57
N ARG A 938 -28.60 -31.87 -1.40
CA ARG A 938 -27.26 -31.38 -1.68
C ARG A 938 -26.21 -32.06 -0.80
N PHE A 939 -26.52 -32.28 0.47
CA PHE A 939 -25.59 -32.87 1.44
C PHE A 939 -25.37 -34.36 1.20
N ILE A 940 -26.37 -35.10 0.70
CA ILE A 940 -26.20 -36.48 0.23
C ILE A 940 -25.14 -36.55 -0.88
N GLY A 941 -25.12 -35.57 -1.80
CA GLY A 941 -24.11 -35.47 -2.86
C GLY A 941 -22.71 -35.05 -2.37
N LEU A 942 -22.64 -34.19 -1.34
CA LEU A 942 -21.39 -33.64 -0.81
C LEU A 942 -20.58 -34.62 0.04
N GLN A 943 -21.21 -35.60 0.69
CA GLN A 943 -20.53 -36.61 1.51
C GLN A 943 -19.43 -37.37 0.74
N ASN A 944 -19.60 -37.55 -0.58
CA ASN A 944 -18.58 -38.17 -1.44
C ASN A 944 -17.38 -37.25 -1.74
N SER A 945 -17.55 -35.93 -1.62
CA SER A 945 -16.52 -34.92 -1.94
C SER A 945 -15.59 -34.55 -0.78
N ILE A 946 -15.96 -34.89 0.47
CA ILE A 946 -15.19 -34.62 1.70
C ILE A 946 -13.80 -35.28 1.68
N ARG A 947 -13.59 -36.29 0.82
CA ARG A 947 -12.29 -36.94 0.61
C ARG A 947 -11.24 -36.04 -0.07
N LEU A 948 -11.63 -34.91 -0.66
CA LEU A 948 -10.77 -34.03 -1.47
C LEU A 948 -10.26 -32.78 -0.74
N VAL A 949 -10.49 -32.66 0.57
CA VAL A 949 -10.04 -31.51 1.39
C VAL A 949 -8.67 -31.81 2.01
N ASP A 950 -7.66 -31.03 1.65
CA ASP A 950 -6.31 -31.14 2.21
C ASP A 950 -6.24 -30.63 3.66
N GLY A 951 -5.69 -31.45 4.56
CA GLY A 951 -5.39 -31.10 5.95
C GLY A 951 -6.51 -31.41 6.95
N ASP A 952 -6.14 -32.09 8.04
CA ASP A 952 -7.09 -32.58 9.05
C ASP A 952 -7.90 -31.46 9.70
N HIS A 953 -7.30 -30.29 9.96
CA HIS A 953 -7.97 -29.18 10.61
C HIS A 953 -9.07 -28.54 9.74
N ILE A 954 -8.80 -28.33 8.45
CA ILE A 954 -9.77 -27.72 7.51
C ILE A 954 -10.95 -28.67 7.29
N LYS A 955 -10.66 -29.97 7.21
CA LYS A 955 -11.68 -31.02 7.10
C LYS A 955 -12.60 -31.04 8.32
N GLN A 956 -12.06 -30.92 9.53
CA GLN A 956 -12.86 -30.85 10.76
C GLN A 956 -13.74 -29.59 10.81
N GLN A 957 -13.21 -28.42 10.46
CA GLN A 957 -14.02 -27.20 10.40
C GLN A 957 -15.19 -27.31 9.39
N PHE A 958 -14.94 -27.94 8.24
CA PHE A 958 -15.97 -28.16 7.23
C PHE A 958 -17.08 -29.09 7.74
N ILE A 959 -16.72 -30.18 8.41
CA ILE A 959 -17.67 -31.14 9.01
C ILE A 959 -18.51 -30.46 10.09
N ASN A 960 -17.89 -29.71 10.99
CA ASN A 960 -18.60 -29.00 12.06
C ASN A 960 -19.66 -28.03 11.52
N ARG A 961 -19.33 -27.29 10.45
CA ARG A 961 -20.28 -26.40 9.77
C ARG A 961 -21.41 -27.17 9.09
N MET A 962 -21.13 -28.30 8.45
CA MET A 962 -22.17 -29.16 7.88
C MET A 962 -23.15 -29.68 8.96
N GLU A 963 -22.63 -30.12 10.10
CA GLU A 963 -23.45 -30.58 11.23
C GLU A 963 -24.32 -29.46 11.77
N GLN A 964 -23.77 -28.24 11.90
CA GLN A 964 -24.53 -27.07 12.29
C GLN A 964 -25.68 -26.78 11.31
N VAL A 965 -25.42 -26.79 10.00
CA VAL A 965 -26.48 -26.60 8.99
C VAL A 965 -27.55 -27.70 9.06
N LEU A 966 -27.17 -28.95 9.29
CA LEU A 966 -28.15 -30.03 9.46
C LEU A 966 -29.00 -29.86 10.73
N ASN A 967 -28.41 -29.35 11.81
CA ASN A 967 -29.16 -29.00 13.01
C ASN A 967 -30.11 -27.82 12.76
N ASP A 968 -29.65 -26.79 12.04
CA ASP A 968 -30.47 -25.65 11.61
C ASP A 968 -31.65 -26.09 10.73
N VAL A 969 -31.44 -27.05 9.83
CA VAL A 969 -32.52 -27.64 9.01
C VAL A 969 -33.52 -28.40 9.88
N LYS A 970 -33.05 -29.22 10.84
CA LYS A 970 -33.96 -29.93 11.78
C LYS A 970 -34.77 -28.95 12.62
N GLU A 971 -34.17 -27.85 13.06
CA GLU A 971 -34.87 -26.79 13.79
C GLU A 971 -35.98 -26.17 12.92
N LEU A 972 -35.67 -25.81 11.67
CA LEU A 972 -36.64 -25.27 10.71
C LEU A 972 -37.76 -26.26 10.35
N GLU A 973 -37.47 -27.55 10.25
CA GLU A 973 -38.45 -28.61 10.04
C GLU A 973 -39.36 -28.80 11.28
N ASN A 974 -38.81 -28.68 12.48
CA ASN A 974 -39.51 -28.81 13.76
C ASN A 974 -40.36 -27.58 14.13
N CYS A 975 -40.19 -26.44 13.46
CA CYS A 975 -41.16 -25.34 13.50
C CYS A 975 -42.57 -25.74 13.02
N LYS A 976 -42.77 -27.00 12.59
CA LYS A 976 -44.08 -27.62 12.34
C LYS A 976 -45.06 -27.54 13.52
N ASP A 977 -44.60 -27.72 14.76
CA ASP A 977 -45.51 -28.14 15.85
C ASP A 977 -45.45 -27.33 17.17
N LYS A 978 -44.52 -26.37 17.36
CA LYS A 978 -44.25 -25.82 18.72
C LYS A 978 -44.24 -24.32 18.93
N THR A 979 -44.54 -23.49 17.93
CA THR A 979 -44.43 -22.03 18.13
C THR A 979 -45.72 -21.35 17.70
N ILE A 980 -46.57 -21.04 18.68
CA ILE A 980 -47.52 -19.93 18.56
C ILE A 980 -46.67 -18.71 18.19
N LEU A 981 -46.89 -18.17 16.99
CA LEU A 981 -46.14 -17.03 16.49
C LEU A 981 -46.25 -15.85 17.44
N ARG A 982 -45.24 -14.97 17.49
CA ARG A 982 -45.27 -13.79 18.39
C ARG A 982 -46.51 -12.91 18.16
N SER A 983 -47.02 -12.87 16.92
CA SER A 983 -48.30 -12.25 16.54
C SER A 983 -49.51 -13.03 17.07
N GLU A 984 -49.52 -14.35 16.98
CA GLU A 984 -50.58 -15.21 17.54
C GLU A 984 -50.61 -15.15 19.09
N LYS A 985 -49.45 -15.09 19.77
CA LYS A 985 -49.38 -14.87 21.23
C LYS A 985 -49.98 -13.52 21.62
N LEU A 986 -49.76 -12.48 20.82
CA LEU A 986 -50.34 -11.14 20.99
C LEU A 986 -51.85 -11.12 20.72
N GLU A 987 -52.35 -11.89 19.75
CA GLU A 987 -53.79 -12.01 19.49
C GLU A 987 -54.53 -12.82 20.56
N ILE A 988 -53.96 -13.95 21.00
CA ILE A 988 -54.47 -14.73 22.13
C ILE A 988 -54.54 -13.86 23.39
N PHE A 989 -53.49 -13.08 23.64
CA PHE A 989 -53.46 -12.11 24.74
C PHE A 989 -54.56 -11.03 24.59
N ARG A 990 -54.73 -10.44 23.39
CA ARG A 990 -55.79 -9.44 23.13
C ARG A 990 -57.19 -10.01 23.32
N ALA A 991 -57.46 -11.21 22.81
CA ALA A 991 -58.76 -11.86 22.93
C ALA A 991 -59.09 -12.18 24.39
N MET A 992 -58.12 -12.73 25.13
CA MET A 992 -58.31 -13.11 26.54
C MET A 992 -58.43 -11.91 27.48
N ASN A 993 -57.79 -10.77 27.19
CA ASN A 993 -57.89 -9.58 28.05
C ASN A 993 -59.25 -8.87 27.93
N VAL A 994 -59.95 -9.03 26.80
CA VAL A 994 -61.33 -8.54 26.61
C VAL A 994 -62.33 -9.39 27.42
N GLU A 995 -62.13 -10.70 27.49
CA GLU A 995 -63.01 -11.61 28.25
C GLU A 995 -62.76 -11.58 29.76
N LEU A 996 -61.50 -11.41 30.20
CA LEU A 996 -61.11 -11.57 31.61
C LEU A 996 -61.09 -10.25 32.42
N GLN A 997 -61.46 -9.11 31.81
CA GLN A 997 -61.45 -7.76 32.41
C GLN A 997 -60.17 -7.45 33.22
N GLY A 998 -59.01 -7.96 32.80
CA GLY A 998 -57.73 -7.69 33.47
C GLY A 998 -57.55 -8.32 34.87
N SER A 999 -58.22 -9.44 35.18
CA SER A 999 -58.15 -10.08 36.52
C SER A 999 -57.65 -11.53 36.56
N GLY A 1000 -57.05 -12.03 35.47
CA GLY A 1000 -56.63 -13.44 35.32
C GLY A 1000 -55.11 -13.63 35.22
N HIS A 1001 -54.60 -14.68 35.86
CA HIS A 1001 -53.18 -15.09 35.84
C HIS A 1001 -52.94 -16.28 34.90
N TRP A 1002 -51.74 -16.34 34.31
CA TRP A 1002 -51.36 -17.36 33.32
C TRP A 1002 -50.58 -18.51 33.95
N TYR A 1003 -50.97 -19.73 33.61
CA TYR A 1003 -50.40 -20.98 34.13
C TYR A 1003 -50.05 -21.94 33.00
N GLN A 1004 -49.21 -22.92 33.31
CA GLN A 1004 -48.88 -24.04 32.43
C GLN A 1004 -49.11 -25.36 33.15
N CYS A 1005 -49.64 -26.33 32.41
CA CYS A 1005 -49.83 -27.69 32.91
C CYS A 1005 -48.48 -28.43 33.00
N PRO A 1006 -48.42 -29.62 33.62
CA PRO A 1006 -47.17 -30.40 33.73
C PRO A 1006 -46.50 -30.72 32.39
N ASN A 1007 -47.26 -30.70 31.28
CA ASN A 1007 -46.79 -30.95 29.92
C ASN A 1007 -46.51 -29.67 29.11
N GLY A 1008 -46.59 -28.48 29.72
CA GLY A 1008 -46.23 -27.20 29.10
C GLY A 1008 -47.33 -26.48 28.31
N HIS A 1009 -48.58 -26.99 28.30
CA HIS A 1009 -49.71 -26.29 27.67
C HIS A 1009 -50.21 -25.15 28.55
N THR A 1010 -50.46 -23.99 27.93
CA THR A 1010 -50.78 -22.74 28.63
C THR A 1010 -52.28 -22.61 28.86
N TYR A 1011 -52.69 -22.17 30.05
CA TYR A 1011 -54.09 -21.89 30.40
C TYR A 1011 -54.19 -20.71 31.37
N THR A 1012 -55.38 -20.14 31.55
CA THR A 1012 -55.64 -19.01 32.45
C THR A 1012 -56.56 -19.39 33.60
N ILE A 1013 -56.38 -18.75 34.76
CA ILE A 1013 -57.33 -18.82 35.88
C ILE A 1013 -57.98 -17.43 36.03
N ALA A 1014 -59.29 -17.37 35.81
CA ALA A 1014 -60.09 -16.14 35.89
C ALA A 1014 -60.45 -15.78 37.35
N ASN A 1015 -61.03 -14.59 37.57
CA ASN A 1015 -61.56 -14.10 38.85
C ASN A 1015 -60.55 -14.19 40.01
N CYS A 1016 -59.71 -13.15 40.18
CA CYS A 1016 -58.66 -13.01 41.20
C CYS A 1016 -57.41 -13.88 41.02
N GLY A 1017 -57.37 -14.72 39.98
CA GLY A 1017 -56.17 -15.39 39.47
C GLY A 1017 -55.55 -16.44 40.40
N LEU A 1018 -56.28 -16.87 41.43
CA LEU A 1018 -55.87 -17.95 42.34
C LEU A 1018 -56.71 -19.21 42.10
N ALA A 1019 -56.07 -20.38 42.22
CA ALA A 1019 -56.67 -21.66 41.89
C ALA A 1019 -57.77 -22.10 42.88
N ASN A 1020 -59.05 -22.02 42.49
CA ASN A 1020 -60.17 -22.46 43.32
C ASN A 1020 -61.08 -23.52 42.66
N GLN A 1021 -60.74 -23.93 41.44
CA GLN A 1021 -61.38 -25.03 40.72
C GLN A 1021 -60.31 -25.88 40.02
N ALA A 1022 -60.45 -27.21 40.09
CA ALA A 1022 -59.64 -28.16 39.33
C ALA A 1022 -60.39 -28.60 38.07
N SER A 1023 -59.66 -28.78 36.96
CA SER A 1023 -60.15 -29.20 35.66
C SER A 1023 -59.10 -30.05 34.93
N SER A 1024 -59.41 -30.56 33.74
CA SER A 1024 -58.47 -31.31 32.90
C SER A 1024 -58.02 -30.47 31.70
N CYS A 1025 -56.73 -30.53 31.37
CA CYS A 1025 -56.16 -29.84 30.21
C CYS A 1025 -56.80 -30.36 28.92
N PRO A 1026 -57.38 -29.51 28.06
CA PRO A 1026 -58.05 -29.95 26.84
C PRO A 1026 -57.08 -30.55 25.81
N GLU A 1027 -55.79 -30.22 25.87
CA GLU A 1027 -54.79 -30.71 24.92
C GLU A 1027 -54.14 -32.03 25.34
N CYS A 1028 -53.91 -32.25 26.64
CA CYS A 1028 -53.16 -33.42 27.12
C CYS A 1028 -53.83 -34.21 28.25
N GLY A 1029 -55.02 -33.79 28.70
CA GLY A 1029 -55.77 -34.46 29.76
C GLY A 1029 -55.17 -34.34 31.17
N ALA A 1030 -54.01 -33.70 31.33
CA ALA A 1030 -53.37 -33.51 32.64
C ALA A 1030 -54.22 -32.62 33.56
N ASN A 1031 -54.16 -32.86 34.87
CA ASN A 1031 -54.92 -32.08 35.86
C ASN A 1031 -54.40 -30.64 35.91
N VAL A 1032 -55.29 -29.65 35.72
CA VAL A 1032 -55.01 -28.20 35.70
C VAL A 1032 -55.88 -27.45 36.71
N GLY A 1033 -55.46 -26.26 37.12
CA GLY A 1033 -56.12 -25.50 38.20
C GLY A 1033 -55.77 -26.05 39.59
N GLY A 1034 -56.70 -26.00 40.54
CA GLY A 1034 -56.45 -26.35 41.94
C GLY A 1034 -57.59 -25.95 42.88
N ILE A 1035 -57.49 -26.27 44.17
CA ILE A 1035 -58.57 -26.04 45.16
C ILE A 1035 -57.98 -25.29 46.36
N ASN A 1036 -58.76 -24.43 47.01
CA ASN A 1036 -58.35 -23.65 48.19
C ASN A 1036 -57.11 -22.77 47.93
N TYR A 1037 -57.06 -22.11 46.77
CA TYR A 1037 -55.97 -21.24 46.33
C TYR A 1037 -54.61 -21.94 46.11
N ASN A 1038 -54.59 -23.28 46.14
CA ASN A 1038 -53.39 -24.08 45.88
C ASN A 1038 -53.48 -24.77 44.52
N LEU A 1039 -52.44 -24.61 43.70
CA LEU A 1039 -52.32 -25.26 42.39
C LEU A 1039 -52.13 -26.76 42.52
N SER A 1040 -52.72 -27.51 41.58
CA SER A 1040 -52.53 -28.96 41.45
C SER A 1040 -51.07 -29.29 41.13
N ALA A 1041 -50.55 -30.37 41.71
CA ALA A 1041 -49.15 -30.76 41.59
C ALA A 1041 -48.68 -30.81 40.11
N GLY A 1042 -47.54 -30.17 39.84
CA GLY A 1042 -46.94 -30.09 38.50
C GLY A 1042 -47.43 -28.92 37.63
N ASN A 1043 -48.44 -28.16 38.07
CA ASN A 1043 -48.80 -26.90 37.43
C ASN A 1043 -47.86 -25.79 37.92
N SER A 1044 -47.49 -24.87 37.02
CA SER A 1044 -46.64 -23.72 37.37
C SER A 1044 -47.13 -22.45 36.68
N ALA A 1045 -46.77 -21.29 37.21
CA ALA A 1045 -47.07 -20.02 36.57
C ALA A 1045 -46.33 -19.93 35.23
N ASN A 1046 -46.99 -19.47 34.17
CA ASN A 1046 -46.35 -19.25 32.89
C ASN A 1046 -45.69 -17.87 32.88
N SER A 1047 -44.42 -17.83 33.28
CA SER A 1047 -43.61 -16.60 33.36
C SER A 1047 -43.49 -15.85 32.02
N GLU A 1048 -43.65 -16.51 30.87
CA GLU A 1048 -43.59 -15.86 29.55
C GLU A 1048 -44.85 -15.02 29.27
N TYR A 1049 -46.04 -15.49 29.68
CA TYR A 1049 -47.29 -14.72 29.57
C TYR A 1049 -47.51 -13.78 30.77
N GLU A 1050 -47.05 -14.15 31.97
CA GLU A 1050 -47.04 -13.26 33.14
C GLU A 1050 -46.09 -12.08 32.97
N SER A 1051 -44.95 -12.25 32.29
CA SER A 1051 -44.08 -11.11 31.94
C SER A 1051 -44.68 -10.19 30.88
N LEU A 1052 -45.71 -10.60 30.13
CA LEU A 1052 -46.54 -9.68 29.35
C LEU A 1052 -47.53 -8.90 30.24
N TYR A 1053 -47.87 -9.44 31.41
CA TYR A 1053 -48.78 -8.87 32.41
C TYR A 1053 -48.08 -7.91 33.40
N GLN A 1054 -46.86 -8.25 33.85
CA GLN A 1054 -46.08 -7.48 34.84
C GLN A 1054 -45.54 -6.12 34.34
N TYR A 1055 -45.74 -5.76 33.07
CA TYR A 1055 -45.50 -4.40 32.57
C TYR A 1055 -46.73 -3.48 32.71
N ASN A 1056 -47.76 -3.91 33.45
CA ASN A 1056 -49.06 -3.24 33.58
C ASN A 1056 -49.56 -3.14 35.05
N ILE A 1057 -48.72 -2.68 35.97
CA ILE A 1057 -49.20 -1.96 37.17
C ILE A 1057 -48.74 -0.52 37.08
#